data_AF-A0A9E4PMY7-F1
#
_entry.id   AF-A0A9E4PMY7-F1
#
_cell.length_a   1.000
_cell.length_b   1.000
_cell.length_c   1.000
_cell.angle_alpha   90.00
_cell.angle_beta   90.00
_cell.angle_gamma   90.00
#
_symmetry.space_group_name_H-M   'P 1'
#
loop_
_entity.id
_entity.type
_entity.pdbx_description
1 polymer ?
#
loop_
_entity_poly.entity_id
_entity_poly.type
_entity_poly.pdbx_seq_one_letter_code
_entity_poly.pdbx_strand_id
1 'polypeptide(L)'
;MLHGLTTTVTRGIVWPFRIIAHSVSWIYRSIINGVSWTVRTVVHAITSTVRAVVNGIIATVTAIVNAIKSAALAIVHGIVQTVLAVVHSITWTYRTITHGIAQTVLAVVHSIVWTYRTITHGIVQGVLGVVHAIAWTYRTITRGIAQFIRTVVNAITNAGRRAAAAYGSFAQSMRGHTLTLSLDDGGARLVIFHGNQVVAWDQGRWDSPSDEAESEASPMARGAAHLRELLAELKIRRGRMVTDLPLYAPLVRQFQLPKVSGRYLEPMVVSEVLDTIPFAREEVDISWRSDKRREGQDILAVAVPRQRVDSQVRFAKDAGLPPKAAYSKASALALATGLSDVILVHLDPGETGLVLVAGGSPKVVHQLDLKQLDDEPSKWVDVLGRAVEQVAGYYQSLDSEADSEALPVVLTGQFSNNASLPATLSKVLNRPVLPFAPSMECPPDFPATEYASNLGLYLADQAKGASSGKGEVPMGPCLNLLPERHLPQSLLPIKAFFTFVVLVLLTIPVFPAAGQVEAAVQDAEQLASELAVMEREVIQHRKAGSLERRTNERVERNTKQTADLNLRLDQLASEMEMTISRLVAITDTALPRDVQLESLAPEALGLGLSGGADSYAAVLQYAVNLQDSSLFSNATVQHAKGSSQEGIEGGLKFGILAEPVKSPRSKSPVEGTKTPASSK
;
A
#
# COMPACT_ATOMS: atom_id res chain seq x y z
N MET A 1 52.16 0.33 -191.53
CA MET A 1 50.92 -0.37 -191.13
C MET A 1 51.16 -1.52 -190.12
N LEU A 2 52.36 -1.69 -189.52
CA LEU A 2 52.65 -2.83 -188.60
C LEU A 2 52.65 -2.51 -187.08
N HIS A 3 52.55 -1.26 -186.65
CA HIS A 3 52.72 -0.91 -185.22
C HIS A 3 51.43 -0.94 -184.37
N GLY A 4 50.26 -1.17 -184.97
CA GLY A 4 48.96 -1.13 -184.28
C GLY A 4 48.48 -2.45 -183.68
N LEU A 5 49.12 -3.58 -183.99
CA LEU A 5 48.63 -4.91 -183.61
C LEU A 5 49.21 -5.44 -182.28
N THR A 6 50.37 -4.98 -181.83
CA THR A 6 51.06 -5.52 -180.63
C THR A 6 50.55 -4.97 -179.29
N THR A 7 50.10 -3.71 -179.25
CA THR A 7 49.59 -3.06 -178.03
C THR A 7 48.20 -3.52 -177.62
N THR A 8 47.40 -4.00 -178.56
CA THR A 8 46.02 -4.46 -178.30
C THR A 8 46.02 -5.81 -177.60
N VAL A 9 46.95 -6.70 -177.96
CA VAL A 9 47.06 -8.05 -177.36
C VAL A 9 47.55 -7.99 -175.91
N THR A 10 48.53 -7.14 -175.60
CA THR A 10 49.06 -7.00 -174.22
C THR A 10 48.01 -6.41 -173.27
N ARG A 11 47.21 -5.45 -173.73
CA ARG A 11 46.08 -4.92 -172.94
C ARG A 11 44.96 -5.95 -172.74
N GLY A 12 44.74 -6.83 -173.71
CA GLY A 12 43.75 -7.91 -173.60
C GLY A 12 44.06 -8.93 -172.49
N ILE A 13 45.34 -9.17 -172.16
CA ILE A 13 45.75 -10.20 -171.19
C ILE A 13 45.93 -9.66 -169.77
N VAL A 14 46.48 -8.44 -169.60
CA VAL A 14 46.81 -7.91 -168.26
C VAL A 14 45.55 -7.52 -167.46
N TRP A 15 44.52 -7.03 -168.14
CA TRP A 15 43.29 -6.57 -167.50
C TRP A 15 42.55 -7.66 -166.69
N PRO A 16 42.30 -8.87 -167.23
CA PRO A 16 41.67 -9.94 -166.45
C PRO A 16 42.52 -10.40 -165.26
N PHE A 17 43.85 -10.47 -165.40
CA PHE A 17 44.74 -10.83 -164.29
C PHE A 17 44.64 -9.86 -163.12
N ARG A 18 44.55 -8.55 -163.41
CA ARG A 18 44.42 -7.52 -162.37
C ARG A 18 43.10 -7.65 -161.60
N ILE A 19 42.01 -8.01 -162.29
CA ILE A 19 40.71 -8.27 -161.67
C ILE A 19 40.80 -9.48 -160.75
N ILE A 20 41.39 -10.59 -161.23
CA ILE A 20 41.55 -11.81 -160.44
C ILE A 20 42.37 -11.52 -159.17
N ALA A 21 43.50 -10.82 -159.28
CA ALA A 21 44.32 -10.45 -158.12
C ALA A 21 43.55 -9.59 -157.10
N HIS A 22 42.74 -8.64 -157.58
CA HIS A 22 41.89 -7.82 -156.72
C HIS A 22 40.80 -8.65 -156.04
N SER A 23 40.16 -9.56 -156.78
CA SER A 23 39.17 -10.50 -156.25
C SER A 23 39.77 -11.43 -155.19
N VAL A 24 40.97 -11.97 -155.43
CA VAL A 24 41.68 -12.82 -154.45
C VAL A 24 42.02 -12.01 -153.19
N SER A 25 42.51 -10.78 -153.32
CA SER A 25 42.80 -9.92 -152.17
C SER A 25 41.53 -9.57 -151.37
N TRP A 26 40.41 -9.31 -152.06
CA TRP A 26 39.13 -9.06 -151.42
C TRP A 26 38.60 -10.29 -150.68
N ILE A 27 38.66 -11.46 -151.31
CA ILE A 27 38.28 -12.74 -150.68
C ILE A 27 39.16 -13.00 -149.45
N TYR A 28 40.47 -12.84 -149.59
CA TYR A 28 41.42 -13.02 -148.49
C TYR A 28 41.14 -12.08 -147.31
N ARG A 29 40.92 -10.78 -147.58
CA ARG A 29 40.53 -9.81 -146.54
C ARG A 29 39.18 -10.16 -145.92
N SER A 30 38.21 -10.60 -146.72
CA SER A 30 36.90 -11.01 -146.22
C SER A 30 37.02 -12.21 -145.26
N ILE A 31 37.81 -13.22 -145.63
CA ILE A 31 38.10 -14.39 -144.78
C ILE A 31 38.78 -13.96 -143.47
N ILE A 32 39.84 -13.15 -143.55
CA ILE A 32 40.54 -12.67 -142.34
C ILE A 32 39.60 -11.88 -141.43
N ASN A 33 38.78 -11.00 -142.01
CA ASN A 33 37.81 -10.22 -141.24
C ASN A 33 36.75 -11.13 -140.60
N GLY A 34 36.30 -12.16 -141.32
CA GLY A 34 35.39 -13.18 -140.79
C GLY A 34 36.01 -13.97 -139.64
N VAL A 35 37.27 -14.40 -139.77
CA VAL A 35 38.02 -15.08 -138.69
C VAL A 35 38.22 -14.14 -137.49
N SER A 36 38.63 -12.90 -137.71
CA SER A 36 38.84 -11.91 -136.65
C SER A 36 37.54 -11.62 -135.90
N TRP A 37 36.41 -11.49 -136.62
CA TRP A 37 35.10 -11.31 -136.02
C TRP A 37 34.70 -12.54 -135.18
N THR A 38 34.89 -13.74 -135.72
CA THR A 38 34.61 -15.00 -135.00
C THR A 38 35.46 -15.11 -133.73
N VAL A 39 36.77 -14.84 -133.82
CA VAL A 39 37.69 -14.85 -132.67
C VAL A 39 37.27 -13.82 -131.62
N ARG A 40 36.93 -12.58 -132.03
CA ARG A 40 36.44 -11.56 -131.09
C ARG A 40 35.15 -11.99 -130.39
N THR A 41 34.21 -12.58 -131.12
CA THR A 41 32.96 -13.09 -130.56
C THR A 41 33.23 -14.21 -129.54
N VAL A 42 34.14 -15.14 -129.86
CA VAL A 42 34.55 -16.21 -128.94
C VAL A 42 35.24 -15.64 -127.70
N VAL A 43 36.19 -14.73 -127.85
CA VAL A 43 36.88 -14.07 -126.72
C VAL A 43 35.89 -13.30 -125.85
N HIS A 44 34.93 -12.59 -126.45
CA HIS A 44 33.89 -11.90 -125.70
C HIS A 44 32.98 -12.86 -124.95
N ALA A 45 32.56 -13.97 -125.59
CA ALA A 45 31.77 -15.02 -124.97
C ALA A 45 32.51 -15.65 -123.77
N ILE A 46 33.78 -16.01 -123.92
CA ILE A 46 34.62 -16.52 -122.84
C ILE A 46 34.73 -15.49 -121.71
N THR A 47 35.04 -14.23 -122.04
CA THR A 47 35.20 -13.16 -121.04
C THR A 47 33.88 -12.92 -120.28
N SER A 48 32.75 -12.94 -120.96
CA SER A 48 31.42 -12.80 -120.35
C SER A 48 31.08 -13.98 -119.43
N THR A 49 31.44 -15.20 -119.84
CA THR A 49 31.25 -16.43 -119.06
C THR A 49 32.13 -16.42 -117.81
N VAL A 50 33.42 -16.10 -117.95
CA VAL A 50 34.36 -15.97 -116.83
C VAL A 50 33.87 -14.90 -115.85
N ARG A 51 33.43 -13.74 -116.33
CA ARG A 51 32.87 -12.68 -115.48
C ARG A 51 31.62 -13.14 -114.74
N ALA A 52 30.72 -13.87 -115.39
CA ALA A 52 29.53 -14.43 -114.76
C ALA A 52 29.89 -15.43 -113.66
N VAL A 53 30.86 -16.31 -113.90
CA VAL A 53 31.37 -17.28 -112.91
C VAL A 53 32.00 -16.54 -111.71
N VAL A 54 32.88 -15.56 -111.96
CA VAL A 54 33.51 -14.77 -110.90
C VAL A 54 32.48 -14.03 -110.07
N ASN A 55 31.49 -13.38 -110.71
CA ASN A 55 30.41 -12.70 -110.00
C ASN A 55 29.54 -13.68 -109.18
N GLY A 56 29.28 -14.88 -109.71
CA GLY A 56 28.59 -15.95 -108.99
C GLY A 56 29.36 -16.40 -107.75
N ILE A 57 30.68 -16.56 -107.85
CA ILE A 57 31.56 -16.89 -106.71
C ILE A 57 31.53 -15.75 -105.68
N ILE A 58 31.70 -14.49 -106.09
CA ILE A 58 31.67 -13.33 -105.18
C ILE A 58 30.34 -13.25 -104.44
N ALA A 59 29.22 -13.41 -105.15
CA ALA A 59 27.89 -13.42 -104.55
C ALA A 59 27.74 -14.55 -103.52
N THR A 60 28.23 -15.75 -103.86
CA THR A 60 28.20 -16.92 -102.95
C THR A 60 29.05 -16.67 -101.71
N VAL A 61 30.27 -16.16 -101.87
CA VAL A 61 31.17 -15.84 -100.75
C VAL A 61 30.57 -14.74 -99.86
N THR A 62 29.98 -13.70 -100.45
CA THR A 62 29.31 -12.63 -99.68
C THR A 62 28.10 -13.17 -98.93
N ALA A 63 27.31 -14.05 -99.54
CA ALA A 63 26.20 -14.72 -98.87
C ALA A 63 26.68 -15.55 -97.67
N ILE A 64 27.76 -16.33 -97.83
CA ILE A 64 28.38 -17.11 -96.75
C ILE A 64 28.88 -16.20 -95.62
N VAL A 65 29.62 -15.14 -95.95
CA VAL A 65 30.13 -14.18 -94.94
C VAL A 65 28.99 -13.52 -94.18
N ASN A 66 27.92 -13.10 -94.87
CA ASN A 66 26.75 -12.50 -94.23
C ASN A 66 26.00 -13.51 -93.36
N ALA A 67 25.88 -14.77 -93.81
CA ALA A 67 25.30 -15.84 -93.00
C ALA A 67 26.12 -16.07 -91.71
N ILE A 68 27.46 -16.13 -91.80
CA ILE A 68 28.35 -16.26 -90.64
C ILE A 68 28.20 -15.07 -89.69
N LYS A 69 28.17 -13.83 -90.19
CA LYS A 69 27.95 -12.63 -89.37
C LYS A 69 26.61 -12.68 -88.65
N SER A 70 25.54 -13.08 -89.35
CA SER A 70 24.20 -13.19 -88.76
C SER A 70 24.14 -14.29 -87.70
N ALA A 71 24.79 -15.43 -87.93
CA ALA A 71 24.89 -16.52 -86.96
C ALA A 71 25.68 -16.09 -85.71
N ALA A 72 26.82 -15.42 -85.89
CA ALA A 72 27.61 -14.90 -84.80
C ALA A 72 26.82 -13.86 -83.97
N LEU A 73 26.11 -12.94 -84.62
CA LEU A 73 25.28 -11.95 -83.93
C LEU A 73 24.13 -12.61 -83.16
N ALA A 74 23.49 -13.63 -83.74
CA ALA A 74 22.44 -14.39 -83.07
C ALA A 74 22.97 -15.13 -81.83
N ILE A 75 24.16 -15.74 -81.91
CA ILE A 75 24.82 -16.39 -80.78
C ILE A 75 25.12 -15.37 -79.68
N VAL A 76 25.74 -14.22 -80.02
CA VAL A 76 26.04 -13.15 -79.05
C VAL A 76 24.76 -12.64 -78.39
N HIS A 77 23.72 -12.36 -79.17
CA HIS A 77 22.43 -11.94 -78.63
C HIS A 77 21.83 -13.01 -77.70
N GLY A 78 21.89 -14.29 -78.08
CA GLY A 78 21.44 -15.41 -77.23
C GLY A 78 22.19 -15.48 -75.89
N ILE A 79 23.51 -15.30 -75.91
CA ILE A 79 24.34 -15.25 -74.70
C ILE A 79 23.93 -14.06 -73.83
N VAL A 80 23.82 -12.87 -74.41
CA VAL A 80 23.42 -11.65 -73.67
C VAL A 80 22.04 -11.81 -73.03
N GLN A 81 21.06 -12.35 -73.76
CA GLN A 81 19.72 -12.60 -73.21
C GLN A 81 19.74 -13.64 -72.09
N THR A 82 20.59 -14.68 -72.21
CA THR A 82 20.76 -15.67 -71.14
C THR A 82 21.37 -15.05 -69.89
N VAL A 83 22.41 -14.23 -70.04
CA VAL A 83 23.04 -13.52 -68.92
C VAL A 83 22.06 -12.55 -68.26
N LEU A 84 21.30 -11.77 -69.05
CA LEU A 84 20.28 -10.87 -68.52
C LEU A 84 19.17 -11.61 -67.77
N ALA A 85 18.73 -12.76 -68.28
CA ALA A 85 17.74 -13.60 -67.60
C ALA A 85 18.28 -14.12 -66.25
N VAL A 86 19.55 -14.56 -66.21
CA VAL A 86 20.21 -14.99 -64.97
C VAL A 86 20.31 -13.83 -63.97
N VAL A 87 20.77 -12.65 -64.40
CA VAL A 87 20.87 -11.46 -63.53
C VAL A 87 19.49 -11.05 -63.00
N HIS A 88 18.46 -11.04 -63.86
CA HIS A 88 17.10 -10.73 -63.45
C HIS A 88 16.57 -11.76 -62.44
N SER A 89 16.82 -13.05 -62.67
CA SER A 89 16.44 -14.11 -61.73
C SER A 89 17.14 -13.95 -60.38
N ILE A 90 18.44 -13.68 -60.35
CA ILE A 90 19.19 -13.44 -59.10
C ILE A 90 18.62 -12.21 -58.37
N THR A 91 18.36 -11.13 -59.10
CA THR A 91 17.78 -9.89 -58.54
C THR A 91 16.41 -10.14 -57.94
N TRP A 92 15.57 -10.92 -58.64
CA TRP A 92 14.24 -11.30 -58.17
C TRP A 92 14.31 -12.20 -56.94
N THR A 93 15.21 -13.19 -56.93
CA THR A 93 15.45 -14.06 -55.78
C THR A 93 15.93 -13.26 -54.57
N TYR A 94 16.91 -12.37 -54.74
CA TYR A 94 17.40 -11.49 -53.67
C TYR A 94 16.28 -10.60 -53.12
N ARG A 95 15.47 -9.99 -53.99
CA ARG A 95 14.34 -9.16 -53.60
C ARG A 95 13.28 -9.96 -52.84
N THR A 96 13.03 -11.20 -53.24
CA THR A 96 12.07 -12.09 -52.57
C THR A 96 12.58 -12.51 -51.19
N ILE A 97 13.85 -12.87 -51.08
CA ILE A 97 14.48 -13.23 -49.79
C ILE A 97 14.47 -12.04 -48.84
N THR A 98 14.90 -10.86 -49.28
CA THR A 98 14.90 -9.65 -48.44
C THR A 98 13.50 -9.24 -48.01
N HIS A 99 12.51 -9.33 -48.92
CA HIS A 99 11.11 -9.10 -48.56
C HIS A 99 10.60 -10.14 -47.55
N GLY A 100 10.93 -11.42 -47.72
CA GLY A 100 10.58 -12.49 -46.79
C GLY A 100 11.17 -12.29 -45.40
N ILE A 101 12.45 -11.88 -45.32
CA ILE A 101 13.12 -11.54 -44.05
C ILE A 101 12.41 -10.33 -43.41
N ALA A 102 12.15 -9.27 -44.17
CA ALA A 102 11.47 -8.09 -43.66
C ALA A 102 10.07 -8.42 -43.10
N GLN A 103 9.29 -9.25 -43.80
CA GLN A 103 7.97 -9.71 -43.32
C GLN A 103 8.10 -10.56 -42.06
N THR A 104 9.11 -11.42 -41.98
CA THR A 104 9.35 -12.25 -40.79
C THR A 104 9.72 -11.39 -39.58
N VAL A 105 10.63 -10.43 -39.76
CA VAL A 105 11.00 -9.46 -38.72
C VAL A 105 9.80 -8.64 -38.27
N LEU A 106 9.00 -8.13 -39.22
CA LEU A 106 7.79 -7.38 -38.90
C LEU A 106 6.77 -8.22 -38.13
N ALA A 107 6.58 -9.48 -38.52
CA ALA A 107 5.70 -10.42 -37.81
C ALA A 107 6.20 -10.69 -36.38
N VAL A 108 7.51 -10.88 -36.19
CA VAL A 108 8.11 -11.07 -34.86
C VAL A 108 7.94 -9.83 -34.00
N VAL A 109 8.23 -8.64 -34.53
CA VAL A 109 8.05 -7.36 -33.81
C VAL A 109 6.58 -7.17 -33.44
N HIS A 110 5.66 -7.41 -34.38
CA HIS A 110 4.23 -7.30 -34.11
C HIS A 110 3.78 -8.31 -33.05
N SER A 111 4.27 -9.55 -33.10
CA SER A 111 3.99 -10.58 -32.09
C SER A 111 4.51 -10.18 -30.71
N ILE A 112 5.71 -9.61 -30.61
CA ILE A 112 6.29 -9.12 -29.35
C ILE A 112 5.45 -7.97 -28.79
N VAL A 113 5.11 -6.99 -29.63
CA VAL A 113 4.27 -5.84 -29.23
C VAL A 113 2.88 -6.30 -28.78
N TRP A 114 2.28 -7.24 -29.51
CA TRP A 114 0.99 -7.82 -29.15
C TRP A 114 1.07 -8.59 -27.82
N THR A 115 2.11 -9.41 -27.63
CA THR A 115 2.35 -10.15 -26.40
C THR A 115 2.53 -9.21 -25.21
N TYR A 116 3.36 -8.17 -25.35
CA TYR A 116 3.54 -7.13 -24.34
C TYR A 116 2.21 -6.46 -23.99
N ARG A 117 1.45 -6.03 -25.00
CA ARG A 117 0.13 -5.41 -24.80
C ARG A 117 -0.84 -6.34 -24.08
N THR A 118 -0.87 -7.63 -24.42
CA THR A 118 -1.72 -8.63 -23.76
C THR A 118 -1.30 -8.86 -22.31
N ILE A 119 0.00 -8.96 -22.03
CA ILE A 119 0.53 -9.10 -20.67
C ILE A 119 0.19 -7.85 -19.84
N THR A 120 0.47 -6.65 -20.34
CA THR A 120 0.14 -5.40 -19.63
C THR A 120 -1.36 -5.28 -19.39
N HIS A 121 -2.19 -5.58 -20.39
CA HIS A 121 -3.64 -5.58 -20.21
C HIS A 121 -4.08 -6.63 -19.17
N GLY A 122 -3.50 -7.83 -19.18
CA GLY A 122 -3.76 -8.88 -18.18
C GLY A 122 -3.39 -8.45 -16.76
N ILE A 123 -2.22 -7.83 -16.57
CA ILE A 123 -1.79 -7.27 -15.28
C ILE A 123 -2.74 -6.17 -14.83
N VAL A 124 -3.09 -5.23 -15.71
CA VAL A 124 -4.02 -4.14 -15.39
C VAL A 124 -5.39 -4.70 -14.99
N GLN A 125 -5.93 -5.67 -15.74
CA GLN A 125 -7.21 -6.31 -15.40
C GLN A 125 -7.12 -7.12 -14.11
N GLY A 126 -5.99 -7.79 -13.84
CA GLY A 126 -5.74 -8.49 -12.58
C GLY A 126 -5.73 -7.55 -11.39
N VAL A 127 -4.98 -6.46 -11.46
CA VAL A 127 -4.95 -5.41 -10.43
C VAL A 127 -6.33 -4.78 -10.25
N LEU A 128 -7.02 -4.46 -11.34
CA LEU A 128 -8.37 -3.88 -11.28
C LEU A 128 -9.37 -4.87 -10.66
N GLY A 129 -9.23 -6.16 -10.97
CA GLY A 129 -10.01 -7.25 -10.38
C GLY A 129 -9.75 -7.39 -8.87
N VAL A 130 -8.49 -7.33 -8.44
CA VAL A 130 -8.13 -7.34 -7.01
C VAL A 130 -8.68 -6.11 -6.29
N VAL A 131 -8.53 -4.92 -6.87
CA VAL A 131 -9.09 -3.68 -6.31
C VAL A 131 -10.62 -3.78 -6.24
N HIS A 132 -11.28 -4.29 -7.27
CA HIS A 132 -12.73 -4.49 -7.28
C HIS A 132 -13.15 -5.52 -6.24
N ALA A 133 -12.41 -6.62 -6.08
CA ALA A 133 -12.68 -7.64 -5.07
C ALA A 133 -12.51 -7.10 -3.65
N ILE A 134 -11.47 -6.33 -3.38
CA ILE A 134 -11.26 -5.64 -2.09
C ILE A 134 -12.39 -4.64 -1.85
N ALA A 135 -12.72 -3.80 -2.84
CA ALA A 135 -13.80 -2.83 -2.72
C ALA A 135 -15.16 -3.52 -2.52
N TRP A 136 -15.43 -4.62 -3.22
CA TRP A 136 -16.63 -5.42 -3.06
C TRP A 136 -16.68 -6.05 -1.67
N THR A 137 -15.58 -6.64 -1.20
CA THR A 137 -15.47 -7.24 0.14
C THR A 137 -15.68 -6.20 1.22
N TYR A 138 -15.04 -5.04 1.12
CA TYR A 138 -15.26 -3.91 2.01
C TYR A 138 -16.71 -3.44 1.99
N ARG A 139 -17.33 -3.35 0.80
CA ARG A 139 -18.73 -2.94 0.65
C ARG A 139 -19.70 -3.98 1.20
N THR A 140 -19.39 -5.26 1.09
CA THR A 140 -20.16 -6.37 1.65
C THR A 140 -20.02 -6.43 3.16
N ILE A 141 -18.82 -6.22 3.70
CA ILE A 141 -18.57 -6.12 5.14
C ILE A 141 -19.27 -4.90 5.73
N THR A 142 -19.13 -3.72 5.12
CA THR A 142 -19.81 -2.50 5.61
C THR A 142 -21.32 -2.61 5.48
N ARG A 143 -21.87 -3.21 4.41
CA ARG A 143 -23.30 -3.53 4.32
C ARG A 143 -23.72 -4.58 5.33
N GLY A 144 -22.91 -5.59 5.59
CA GLY A 144 -23.14 -6.63 6.58
C GLY A 144 -23.16 -6.07 8.00
N ILE A 145 -22.21 -5.19 8.34
CA ILE A 145 -22.18 -4.43 9.59
C ILE A 145 -23.37 -3.48 9.64
N ALA A 146 -23.71 -2.75 8.58
CA ALA A 146 -24.86 -1.85 8.58
C ALA A 146 -26.19 -2.61 8.68
N GLN A 147 -26.30 -3.79 8.07
CA GLN A 147 -27.47 -4.67 8.20
C GLN A 147 -27.51 -5.35 9.55
N PHE A 148 -26.37 -5.74 10.13
CA PHE A 148 -26.28 -6.26 11.48
C PHE A 148 -26.64 -5.19 12.50
N ILE A 149 -26.08 -3.98 12.39
CA ILE A 149 -26.46 -2.81 13.19
C ILE A 149 -27.93 -2.50 12.96
N ARG A 150 -28.46 -2.48 11.73
CA ARG A 150 -29.91 -2.30 11.52
C ARG A 150 -30.73 -3.45 12.07
N THR A 151 -30.24 -4.68 12.08
CA THR A 151 -30.97 -5.84 12.61
C THR A 151 -30.92 -5.84 14.12
N VAL A 152 -29.81 -5.46 14.74
CA VAL A 152 -29.64 -5.26 16.18
C VAL A 152 -30.39 -4.03 16.63
N VAL A 153 -30.32 -2.91 15.91
CA VAL A 153 -31.13 -1.72 16.15
C VAL A 153 -32.58 -2.05 15.95
N ASN A 154 -33.02 -2.69 14.87
CA ASN A 154 -34.40 -3.10 14.68
C ASN A 154 -34.81 -4.17 15.68
N ALA A 155 -33.93 -5.07 16.13
CA ALA A 155 -34.22 -6.02 17.20
C ALA A 155 -34.32 -5.31 18.55
N ILE A 156 -33.52 -4.28 18.83
CA ILE A 156 -33.61 -3.42 20.02
C ILE A 156 -34.79 -2.46 19.91
N THR A 157 -35.18 -2.05 18.72
CA THR A 157 -36.28 -1.10 18.45
C THR A 157 -37.59 -1.86 18.30
N ASN A 158 -37.59 -3.13 17.89
CA ASN A 158 -38.74 -4.03 17.85
C ASN A 158 -38.87 -4.82 19.14
N ALA A 159 -37.78 -5.22 19.82
CA ALA A 159 -37.83 -5.61 21.24
C ALA A 159 -38.12 -4.39 22.09
N GLY A 160 -37.70 -3.19 21.68
CA GLY A 160 -38.05 -1.92 22.30
C GLY A 160 -39.43 -1.43 21.95
N ARG A 161 -40.05 -1.83 20.82
CA ARG A 161 -41.47 -1.57 20.47
C ARG A 161 -42.40 -2.68 20.94
N ARG A 162 -41.94 -3.93 21.05
CA ARG A 162 -42.68 -5.05 21.65
C ARG A 162 -42.58 -4.97 23.17
N ALA A 163 -41.42 -4.58 23.73
CA ALA A 163 -41.33 -4.01 25.06
C ALA A 163 -42.16 -2.74 25.07
N ALA A 164 -41.89 -1.61 24.41
CA ALA A 164 -42.72 -0.40 24.55
C ALA A 164 -44.20 -0.49 24.10
N ALA A 165 -44.69 -1.58 23.52
CA ALA A 165 -46.14 -1.84 23.38
C ALA A 165 -46.66 -2.72 24.54
N ALA A 166 -45.89 -3.71 25.02
CA ALA A 166 -46.18 -4.51 26.22
C ALA A 166 -45.72 -3.86 27.55
N TYR A 167 -44.91 -2.80 27.50
CA TYR A 167 -44.38 -1.90 28.53
C TYR A 167 -44.95 -0.49 28.29
N GLY A 168 -45.44 -0.12 27.10
CA GLY A 168 -46.12 1.18 26.93
C GLY A 168 -47.48 1.17 27.58
N SER A 169 -48.24 0.09 27.36
CA SER A 169 -49.54 -0.14 28.03
C SER A 169 -49.38 -0.60 29.49
N PHE A 170 -48.27 -1.25 29.86
CA PHE A 170 -48.04 -1.81 31.20
C PHE A 170 -47.12 -0.96 32.10
N ALA A 171 -46.14 -0.25 31.56
CA ALA A 171 -45.27 0.66 32.34
C ALA A 171 -45.82 2.09 32.46
N GLN A 172 -46.87 2.45 31.70
CA GLN A 172 -47.75 3.56 32.10
C GLN A 172 -48.59 3.19 33.34
N SER A 173 -48.84 1.89 33.61
CA SER A 173 -49.54 1.43 34.81
C SER A 173 -48.63 1.21 36.03
N MET A 174 -47.29 1.28 35.89
CA MET A 174 -46.32 0.89 36.94
C MET A 174 -45.22 1.95 37.21
N ARG A 175 -45.32 3.15 36.62
CA ARG A 175 -44.55 4.31 37.11
C ARG A 175 -45.26 4.87 38.34
N GLY A 176 -44.60 4.84 39.49
CA GLY A 176 -45.04 5.61 40.66
C GLY A 176 -44.96 4.89 42.00
N HIS A 177 -44.80 3.56 42.02
CA HIS A 177 -44.82 2.81 43.28
C HIS A 177 -43.45 2.71 43.98
N THR A 178 -43.35 3.34 45.14
CA THR A 178 -42.23 3.20 46.08
C THR A 178 -42.70 2.34 47.25
N LEU A 179 -41.96 1.28 47.58
CA LEU A 179 -42.24 0.40 48.69
C LEU A 179 -41.23 0.71 49.79
N THR A 180 -41.71 0.85 51.02
CA THR A 180 -40.84 0.98 52.20
C THR A 180 -41.04 -0.23 53.09
N LEU A 181 -39.94 -0.83 53.51
CA LEU A 181 -39.93 -1.95 54.44
C LEU A 181 -39.18 -1.53 55.70
N SER A 182 -39.85 -1.66 56.84
CA SER A 182 -39.22 -1.53 58.16
C SER A 182 -39.12 -2.91 58.78
N LEU A 183 -37.94 -3.29 59.27
CA LEU A 183 -37.77 -4.52 60.06
C LEU A 183 -37.36 -4.16 61.49
N ASP A 184 -37.88 -4.90 62.46
CA ASP A 184 -37.56 -4.81 63.88
C ASP A 184 -37.63 -6.21 64.51
N ASP A 185 -37.15 -6.42 65.74
CA ASP A 185 -37.14 -7.78 66.32
C ASP A 185 -38.54 -8.42 66.55
N GLY A 186 -39.64 -7.71 66.27
CA GLY A 186 -41.02 -8.18 66.44
C GLY A 186 -41.77 -8.42 65.13
N GLY A 187 -41.27 -7.92 63.99
CA GLY A 187 -42.03 -7.92 62.76
C GLY A 187 -41.37 -7.25 61.56
N ALA A 188 -42.13 -7.25 60.47
CA ALA A 188 -41.84 -6.52 59.25
C ALA A 188 -43.05 -5.66 58.88
N ARG A 189 -42.85 -4.38 58.60
CA ARG A 189 -43.91 -3.43 58.20
C ARG A 189 -43.67 -2.92 56.80
N LEU A 190 -44.68 -3.04 55.94
CA LEU A 190 -44.64 -2.64 54.55
C LEU A 190 -45.61 -1.48 54.31
N VAL A 191 -45.14 -0.43 53.63
CA VAL A 191 -46.01 0.64 53.11
C VAL A 191 -45.71 0.90 51.64
N ILE A 192 -46.76 1.07 50.86
CA ILE A 192 -46.73 1.21 49.42
C ILE A 192 -47.26 2.59 49.05
N PHE A 193 -46.41 3.37 48.43
CA PHE A 193 -46.71 4.73 48.01
C PHE A 193 -47.01 4.75 46.51
N HIS A 194 -47.85 5.68 46.06
CA HIS A 194 -47.98 6.06 44.65
C HIS A 194 -47.91 7.58 44.55
N GLY A 195 -46.82 8.11 43.97
CA GLY A 195 -46.52 9.52 44.17
C GLY A 195 -46.39 9.80 45.68
N ASN A 196 -47.00 10.89 46.17
CA ASN A 196 -46.93 11.28 47.59
C ASN A 196 -48.07 10.72 48.47
N GLN A 197 -48.80 9.70 48.01
CA GLN A 197 -49.94 9.12 48.72
C GLN A 197 -49.67 7.67 49.14
N VAL A 198 -50.12 7.31 50.34
CA VAL A 198 -50.13 5.91 50.81
C VAL A 198 -51.29 5.18 50.16
N VAL A 199 -51.00 4.08 49.47
CA VAL A 199 -51.99 3.28 48.73
C VAL A 199 -52.32 1.96 49.43
N ALA A 200 -51.32 1.36 50.09
CA ALA A 200 -51.50 0.12 50.85
C ALA A 200 -50.45 0.04 51.97
N TRP A 201 -50.78 -0.67 53.03
CA TRP A 201 -49.88 -0.96 54.15
C TRP A 201 -50.24 -2.29 54.78
N ASP A 202 -49.26 -2.94 55.39
CA ASP A 202 -49.49 -4.16 56.16
C ASP A 202 -48.30 -4.46 57.10
N GLN A 203 -48.50 -5.42 58.00
CA GLN A 203 -47.53 -5.89 58.96
C GLN A 203 -47.49 -7.42 59.03
N GLY A 204 -46.29 -7.99 58.98
CA GLY A 204 -46.04 -9.39 59.32
C GLY A 204 -45.43 -9.47 60.72
N ARG A 205 -46.09 -10.18 61.65
CA ARG A 205 -45.54 -10.42 62.99
C ARG A 205 -44.68 -11.67 63.02
N TRP A 206 -43.63 -11.64 63.83
CA TRP A 206 -42.83 -12.82 64.10
C TRP A 206 -43.44 -13.53 65.30
N ASP A 207 -44.54 -14.26 65.09
CA ASP A 207 -45.12 -15.04 66.17
C ASP A 207 -44.06 -15.98 66.75
N SER A 208 -43.98 -16.01 68.09
CA SER A 208 -43.33 -17.10 68.81
C SER A 208 -43.98 -18.39 68.33
N PRO A 209 -43.20 -19.46 68.07
CA PRO A 209 -43.76 -20.70 67.53
C PRO A 209 -45.01 -21.09 68.31
N SER A 210 -46.15 -21.19 67.62
CA SER A 210 -47.26 -21.98 68.14
C SER A 210 -46.67 -23.36 68.44
N ASP A 211 -46.90 -23.89 69.64
CA ASP A 211 -46.32 -25.13 70.18
C ASP A 211 -46.50 -26.38 69.30
N GLU A 212 -47.14 -26.27 68.13
CA GLU A 212 -47.45 -27.33 67.19
C GLU A 212 -46.68 -27.27 65.85
N ALA A 213 -45.75 -26.33 65.65
CA ALA A 213 -44.97 -26.24 64.41
C ALA A 213 -43.46 -26.37 64.66
N GLU A 214 -42.96 -27.61 64.68
CA GLU A 214 -41.56 -27.96 64.41
C GLU A 214 -41.19 -27.60 62.95
N SER A 215 -41.20 -26.31 62.62
CA SER A 215 -40.67 -25.83 61.34
C SER A 215 -39.19 -25.53 61.52
N GLU A 216 -38.32 -26.26 60.81
CA GLU A 216 -36.87 -26.00 60.73
C GLU A 216 -36.52 -24.59 60.19
N ALA A 217 -37.50 -23.83 59.68
CA ALA A 217 -37.28 -22.51 59.11
C ALA A 217 -37.11 -21.42 60.18
N SER A 218 -35.99 -20.67 60.11
CA SER A 218 -35.73 -19.48 60.92
C SER A 218 -36.91 -18.48 60.89
N PRO A 219 -37.21 -17.75 61.99
CA PRO A 219 -38.25 -16.70 62.03
C PRO A 219 -38.18 -15.72 60.86
N MET A 220 -36.95 -15.35 60.45
CA MET A 220 -36.72 -14.49 59.28
C MET A 220 -37.19 -15.12 57.96
N ALA A 221 -37.03 -16.42 57.78
CA ALA A 221 -37.48 -17.12 56.57
C ALA A 221 -39.02 -17.18 56.51
N ARG A 222 -39.68 -17.38 57.66
CA ARG A 222 -41.16 -17.32 57.76
C ARG A 222 -41.68 -15.92 57.44
N GLY A 223 -41.08 -14.88 58.01
CA GLY A 223 -41.43 -13.49 57.73
C GLY A 223 -41.27 -13.13 56.25
N ALA A 224 -40.18 -13.56 55.61
CA ALA A 224 -39.96 -13.35 54.18
C ALA A 224 -41.00 -14.09 53.31
N ALA A 225 -41.41 -15.30 53.69
CA ALA A 225 -42.45 -16.04 53.01
C ALA A 225 -43.83 -15.36 53.11
N HIS A 226 -44.20 -14.88 54.29
CA HIS A 226 -45.44 -14.15 54.51
C HIS A 226 -45.48 -12.83 53.72
N LEU A 227 -44.38 -12.07 53.73
CA LEU A 227 -44.29 -10.83 52.95
C LEU A 227 -44.40 -11.10 51.43
N ARG A 228 -43.86 -12.22 50.96
CA ARG A 228 -43.96 -12.65 49.55
C ARG A 228 -45.39 -13.04 49.15
N GLU A 229 -46.13 -13.68 50.04
CA GLU A 229 -47.56 -13.99 49.85
C GLU A 229 -48.39 -12.71 49.74
N LEU A 230 -48.19 -11.78 50.66
CA LEU A 230 -48.82 -10.47 50.65
C LEU A 230 -48.56 -9.69 49.36
N LEU A 231 -47.31 -9.67 48.88
CA LEU A 231 -46.99 -9.01 47.61
C LEU A 231 -47.69 -9.69 46.43
N ALA A 232 -47.92 -11.01 46.50
CA ALA A 232 -48.67 -11.73 45.49
C ALA A 232 -50.16 -11.37 45.52
N GLU A 233 -50.76 -11.24 46.70
CA GLU A 233 -52.16 -10.78 46.90
C GLU A 233 -52.36 -9.37 46.37
N LEU A 234 -51.45 -8.45 46.71
CA LEU A 234 -51.46 -7.07 46.20
C LEU A 234 -51.08 -6.97 44.71
N LYS A 235 -50.71 -8.09 44.08
CA LYS A 235 -50.26 -8.19 42.67
C LYS A 235 -49.03 -7.33 42.35
N ILE A 236 -48.22 -7.01 43.36
CA ILE A 236 -47.03 -6.16 43.21
C ILE A 236 -45.83 -7.04 42.91
N ARG A 237 -45.51 -7.13 41.61
CA ARG A 237 -44.39 -7.97 41.13
C ARG A 237 -43.06 -7.22 41.07
N ARG A 238 -43.08 -5.88 41.00
CA ARG A 238 -41.90 -5.01 40.85
C ARG A 238 -42.20 -3.60 41.39
N GLY A 239 -41.30 -3.03 42.18
CA GLY A 239 -41.38 -1.65 42.65
C GLY A 239 -40.03 -1.13 43.16
N ARG A 240 -39.92 0.18 43.41
CA ARG A 240 -38.71 0.75 44.03
C ARG A 240 -38.77 0.51 45.53
N MET A 241 -38.05 -0.51 46.00
CA MET A 241 -38.05 -0.85 47.42
C MET A 241 -36.90 -0.17 48.17
N VAL A 242 -37.24 0.39 49.32
CA VAL A 242 -36.36 1.07 50.28
C VAL A 242 -36.53 0.39 51.62
N THR A 243 -35.44 0.19 52.35
CA THR A 243 -35.48 -0.41 53.70
C THR A 243 -34.84 0.52 54.73
N ASP A 244 -35.19 0.34 56.00
CA ASP A 244 -34.36 0.85 57.09
C ASP A 244 -33.22 -0.10 57.45
N LEU A 245 -32.33 0.42 58.28
CA LEU A 245 -31.41 -0.31 59.13
C LEU A 245 -31.81 -0.08 60.60
N PRO A 246 -31.54 -1.04 61.51
CA PRO A 246 -31.90 -0.95 62.91
C PRO A 246 -31.46 0.38 63.54
N LEU A 247 -32.26 0.89 64.49
CA LEU A 247 -32.13 2.19 65.15
C LEU A 247 -30.71 2.46 65.66
N TYR A 248 -30.08 1.45 66.24
CA TYR A 248 -28.77 1.53 66.91
C TYR A 248 -27.62 0.95 66.08
N ALA A 249 -27.86 0.46 64.85
CA ALA A 249 -26.81 -0.11 64.01
C ALA A 249 -25.86 0.95 63.37
N PRO A 250 -26.35 2.12 62.90
CA PRO A 250 -25.49 3.14 62.30
C PRO A 250 -24.71 3.96 63.34
N LEU A 251 -23.39 4.00 63.20
CA LEU A 251 -22.50 4.87 63.96
C LEU A 251 -22.23 6.16 63.18
N VAL A 252 -22.75 7.28 63.67
CA VAL A 252 -22.60 8.58 63.03
C VAL A 252 -21.34 9.29 63.54
N ARG A 253 -20.58 9.88 62.62
CA ARG A 253 -19.39 10.71 62.88
C ARG A 253 -19.48 12.01 62.08
N GLN A 254 -19.27 13.12 62.78
CA GLN A 254 -19.17 14.45 62.19
C GLN A 254 -17.79 15.02 62.56
N PHE A 255 -17.00 15.40 61.56
CA PHE A 255 -15.66 15.95 61.76
C PHE A 255 -15.27 16.86 60.59
N GLN A 256 -14.24 17.68 60.78
CA GLN A 256 -13.77 18.62 59.76
C GLN A 256 -12.46 18.13 59.15
N LEU A 257 -12.37 18.20 57.82
CA LEU A 257 -11.13 17.95 57.10
C LEU A 257 -10.66 19.21 56.36
N PRO A 258 -9.34 19.36 56.15
CA PRO A 258 -8.83 20.37 55.23
C PRO A 258 -9.33 20.08 53.80
N LYS A 259 -9.32 21.11 52.95
CA LYS A 259 -9.68 20.95 51.53
C LYS A 259 -8.66 20.04 50.83
N VAL A 260 -9.06 18.81 50.54
CA VAL A 260 -8.26 17.84 49.78
C VAL A 260 -8.95 17.48 48.47
N SER A 261 -8.18 17.07 47.46
CA SER A 261 -8.75 16.66 46.18
C SER A 261 -9.54 15.35 46.32
N GLY A 262 -10.57 15.17 45.50
CA GLY A 262 -11.50 14.04 45.63
C GLY A 262 -10.86 12.65 45.62
N ARG A 263 -9.66 12.51 45.02
CA ARG A 263 -8.90 11.25 44.98
C ARG A 263 -8.35 10.82 46.35
N TYR A 264 -8.05 11.78 47.23
CA TYR A 264 -7.51 11.52 48.57
C TYR A 264 -8.57 11.63 49.67
N LEU A 265 -9.73 12.21 49.35
CA LEU A 265 -10.78 12.44 50.32
C LEU A 265 -11.35 11.14 50.90
N GLU A 266 -11.70 10.18 50.04
CA GLU A 266 -12.27 8.91 50.51
C GLU A 266 -11.32 8.13 51.44
N PRO A 267 -10.04 7.90 51.09
CA PRO A 267 -9.10 7.26 52.02
C PRO A 267 -8.94 8.00 53.35
N MET A 268 -8.91 9.34 53.35
CA MET A 268 -8.79 10.12 54.58
C MET A 268 -10.03 10.00 55.47
N VAL A 269 -11.24 10.11 54.88
CA VAL A 269 -12.49 9.94 55.61
C VAL A 269 -12.59 8.54 56.21
N VAL A 270 -12.22 7.51 55.43
CA VAL A 270 -12.24 6.14 55.92
C VAL A 270 -11.24 5.93 57.06
N SER A 271 -10.01 6.48 56.96
CA SER A 271 -9.01 6.40 58.03
C SER A 271 -9.53 7.03 59.32
N GLU A 272 -9.99 8.29 59.24
CA GLU A 272 -10.50 9.03 60.40
C GLU A 272 -11.68 8.31 61.08
N VAL A 273 -12.58 7.72 60.29
CA VAL A 273 -13.70 6.96 60.83
C VAL A 273 -13.21 5.70 61.54
N LEU A 274 -12.32 4.93 60.91
CA LEU A 274 -11.80 3.67 61.49
C LEU A 274 -11.00 3.89 62.77
N ASP A 275 -10.30 5.01 62.91
CA ASP A 275 -9.56 5.34 64.12
C ASP A 275 -10.49 5.62 65.33
N THR A 276 -11.78 5.90 65.10
CA THR A 276 -12.75 6.27 66.14
C THR A 276 -13.84 5.23 66.40
N ILE A 277 -13.83 4.09 65.69
CA ILE A 277 -14.82 3.02 65.85
C ILE A 277 -14.15 1.67 66.15
N PRO A 278 -14.81 0.78 66.92
CA PRO A 278 -14.23 -0.50 67.32
C PRO A 278 -14.43 -1.59 66.24
N PHE A 279 -14.22 -1.27 64.96
CA PHE A 279 -14.43 -2.21 63.84
C PHE A 279 -13.30 -2.12 62.82
N ALA A 280 -12.90 -3.27 62.26
CA ALA A 280 -11.98 -3.30 61.13
C ALA A 280 -12.66 -2.85 59.83
N ARG A 281 -11.88 -2.42 58.84
CA ARG A 281 -12.39 -1.94 57.53
C ARG A 281 -13.28 -2.98 56.84
N GLU A 282 -12.95 -4.26 56.99
CA GLU A 282 -13.63 -5.37 56.33
C GLU A 282 -14.98 -5.70 56.97
N GLU A 283 -15.19 -5.26 58.21
CA GLU A 283 -16.37 -5.56 59.03
C GLU A 283 -17.43 -4.46 58.98
N VAL A 284 -17.11 -3.31 58.38
CA VAL A 284 -17.96 -2.11 58.41
C VAL A 284 -18.16 -1.49 57.03
N ASP A 285 -19.38 -1.09 56.74
CA ASP A 285 -19.72 -0.25 55.60
C ASP A 285 -19.72 1.21 56.00
N ILE A 286 -18.89 2.01 55.33
CA ILE A 286 -18.79 3.45 55.58
C ILE A 286 -19.41 4.17 54.39
N SER A 287 -20.52 4.86 54.63
CA SER A 287 -21.09 5.82 53.71
C SER A 287 -20.79 7.22 54.23
N TRP A 288 -20.44 8.16 53.35
CA TRP A 288 -20.15 9.52 53.79
C TRP A 288 -20.61 10.58 52.78
N ARG A 289 -20.69 11.82 53.25
CA ARG A 289 -20.83 13.02 52.41
C ARG A 289 -19.97 14.15 52.95
N SER A 290 -19.56 15.04 52.06
CA SER A 290 -18.82 16.25 52.39
C SER A 290 -19.61 17.48 52.00
N ASP A 291 -19.62 18.49 52.86
CA ASP A 291 -20.04 19.84 52.52
C ASP A 291 -18.84 20.80 52.53
N LYS A 292 -18.71 21.63 51.50
CA LYS A 292 -17.53 22.49 51.33
C LYS A 292 -17.74 23.80 52.06
N ARG A 293 -16.83 24.14 52.98
CA ARG A 293 -16.81 25.43 53.68
C ARG A 293 -15.72 26.34 53.11
N ARG A 294 -15.70 27.62 53.53
CA ARG A 294 -14.63 28.58 53.15
C ARG A 294 -13.26 28.07 53.59
N GLU A 295 -13.14 27.52 54.79
CA GLU A 295 -11.87 27.05 55.39
C GLU A 295 -11.79 25.53 55.63
N GLY A 296 -12.39 24.71 54.76
CA GLY A 296 -12.32 23.26 54.92
C GLY A 296 -13.48 22.55 54.26
N GLN A 297 -13.77 21.36 54.76
CA GLN A 297 -14.96 20.60 54.41
C GLN A 297 -15.45 19.83 55.63
N ASP A 298 -16.75 19.98 55.93
CA ASP A 298 -17.44 19.26 56.99
C ASP A 298 -17.81 17.88 56.44
N ILE A 299 -17.46 16.82 57.15
CA ILE A 299 -17.74 15.43 56.77
C ILE A 299 -18.80 14.86 57.70
N LEU A 300 -19.84 14.28 57.12
CA LEU A 300 -20.75 13.36 57.80
C LEU A 300 -20.48 11.95 57.28
N ALA A 301 -19.95 11.10 58.15
CA ALA A 301 -19.73 9.69 57.87
C ALA A 301 -20.64 8.84 58.76
N VAL A 302 -21.16 7.77 58.18
CA VAL A 302 -22.01 6.79 58.85
C VAL A 302 -21.41 5.41 58.60
N ALA A 303 -21.01 4.76 59.68
CA ALA A 303 -20.41 3.44 59.67
C ALA A 303 -21.43 2.41 60.18
N VAL A 304 -21.69 1.35 59.42
CA VAL A 304 -22.66 0.30 59.79
C VAL A 304 -21.96 -1.07 59.72
N PRO A 305 -22.06 -1.92 60.76
CA PRO A 305 -21.53 -3.29 60.70
C PRO A 305 -22.11 -4.06 59.50
N ARG A 306 -21.25 -4.64 58.67
CA ARG A 306 -21.65 -5.31 57.42
C ARG A 306 -22.64 -6.43 57.66
N GLN A 307 -22.49 -7.16 58.76
CA GLN A 307 -23.42 -8.23 59.14
C GLN A 307 -24.86 -7.72 59.27
N ARG A 308 -25.06 -6.52 59.83
CA ARG A 308 -26.39 -5.90 60.01
C ARG A 308 -27.01 -5.50 58.68
N VAL A 309 -26.20 -4.94 57.77
CA VAL A 309 -26.67 -4.59 56.42
C VAL A 309 -27.00 -5.85 55.63
N ASP A 310 -26.11 -6.85 55.68
CA ASP A 310 -26.26 -8.10 54.92
C ASP A 310 -27.49 -8.90 55.37
N SER A 311 -27.77 -8.99 56.68
CA SER A 311 -28.96 -9.67 57.18
C SER A 311 -30.25 -8.99 56.70
N GLN A 312 -30.31 -7.66 56.78
CA GLN A 312 -31.47 -6.87 56.33
C GLN A 312 -31.71 -7.03 54.83
N VAL A 313 -30.64 -6.92 54.03
CA VAL A 313 -30.73 -7.02 52.57
C VAL A 313 -31.08 -8.45 52.14
N ARG A 314 -30.57 -9.48 52.84
CA ARG A 314 -30.91 -10.88 52.58
C ARG A 314 -32.39 -11.14 52.82
N PHE A 315 -32.93 -10.72 53.96
CA PHE A 315 -34.35 -10.84 54.26
C PHE A 315 -35.21 -10.21 53.15
N ALA A 316 -34.89 -8.98 52.76
CA ALA A 316 -35.62 -8.28 51.71
C ALA A 316 -35.53 -9.02 50.36
N LYS A 317 -34.35 -9.54 49.99
CA LYS A 317 -34.15 -10.36 48.79
C LYS A 317 -34.95 -11.67 48.82
N ASP A 318 -34.96 -12.36 49.95
CA ASP A 318 -35.69 -13.62 50.15
C ASP A 318 -37.22 -13.41 50.06
N ALA A 319 -37.69 -12.23 50.46
CA ALA A 319 -39.08 -11.79 50.25
C ALA A 319 -39.39 -11.39 48.80
N GLY A 320 -38.41 -11.42 47.88
CA GLY A 320 -38.56 -10.99 46.49
C GLY A 320 -38.46 -9.48 46.29
N LEU A 321 -38.01 -8.73 47.29
CA LEU A 321 -37.89 -7.27 47.31
C LEU A 321 -36.43 -6.82 47.46
N PRO A 322 -35.60 -6.89 46.39
CA PRO A 322 -34.23 -6.39 46.48
C PRO A 322 -34.21 -4.86 46.73
N PRO A 323 -33.58 -4.38 47.82
CA PRO A 323 -33.55 -2.96 48.15
C PRO A 323 -32.71 -2.16 47.14
N LYS A 324 -33.19 -0.96 46.83
CA LYS A 324 -32.45 0.04 46.03
C LYS A 324 -31.78 1.11 46.88
N ALA A 325 -32.27 1.31 48.09
CA ALA A 325 -31.70 2.20 49.08
C ALA A 325 -31.97 1.64 50.49
N ALA A 326 -31.09 2.00 51.42
CA ALA A 326 -31.23 1.71 52.83
C ALA A 326 -30.89 2.98 53.63
N TYR A 327 -31.68 3.30 54.64
CA TYR A 327 -31.49 4.49 55.47
C TYR A 327 -31.47 4.14 56.95
N SER A 328 -30.89 5.00 57.77
CA SER A 328 -30.97 4.86 59.22
C SER A 328 -32.42 5.06 59.69
N LYS A 329 -32.94 4.14 60.52
CA LYS A 329 -34.27 4.28 61.13
C LYS A 329 -34.37 5.58 61.95
N ALA A 330 -33.31 5.96 62.66
CA ALA A 330 -33.26 7.23 63.40
C ALA A 330 -33.44 8.45 62.48
N SER A 331 -32.78 8.46 61.31
CA SER A 331 -32.91 9.54 60.34
C SER A 331 -34.29 9.54 59.66
N ALA A 332 -34.85 8.36 59.41
CA ALA A 332 -36.21 8.21 58.89
C ALA A 332 -37.23 8.78 59.88
N LEU A 333 -37.17 8.40 61.16
CA LEU A 333 -38.07 8.91 62.20
C LEU A 333 -37.98 10.44 62.35
N ALA A 334 -36.76 11.01 62.30
CA ALA A 334 -36.56 12.46 62.31
C ALA A 334 -37.24 13.16 61.12
N LEU A 335 -37.15 12.57 59.92
CA LEU A 335 -37.85 13.10 58.75
C LEU A 335 -39.36 12.95 58.83
N ALA A 336 -39.85 11.86 59.44
CA ALA A 336 -41.28 11.60 59.54
C ALA A 336 -41.99 12.71 60.33
N THR A 337 -41.39 13.19 61.43
CA THR A 337 -41.95 14.27 62.25
C THR A 337 -41.77 15.65 61.66
N GLY A 338 -40.71 15.87 60.87
CA GLY A 338 -40.42 17.18 60.27
C GLY A 338 -39.97 18.26 61.26
N LEU A 339 -39.71 17.89 62.52
CA LEU A 339 -39.27 18.82 63.57
C LEU A 339 -37.74 18.93 63.57
N SER A 340 -37.22 20.15 63.78
CA SER A 340 -35.77 20.40 63.85
C SER A 340 -35.17 19.90 65.16
N ASP A 341 -35.84 20.14 66.28
CA ASP A 341 -35.33 19.88 67.63
C ASP A 341 -36.40 19.16 68.44
N VAL A 342 -36.18 17.86 68.70
CA VAL A 342 -37.17 16.97 69.33
C VAL A 342 -36.50 15.72 69.90
N ILE A 343 -37.06 15.20 70.99
CA ILE A 343 -36.74 13.86 71.48
C ILE A 343 -37.81 12.89 70.96
N LEU A 344 -37.42 12.01 70.05
CA LEU A 344 -38.29 10.95 69.55
C LEU A 344 -38.16 9.73 70.45
N VAL A 345 -39.28 9.18 70.89
CA VAL A 345 -39.34 7.92 71.64
C VAL A 345 -40.01 6.90 70.73
N HIS A 346 -39.24 5.92 70.28
CA HIS A 346 -39.72 4.83 69.44
C HIS A 346 -39.98 3.60 70.32
N LEU A 347 -41.24 3.14 70.34
CA LEU A 347 -41.73 2.08 71.23
C LEU A 347 -42.27 0.92 70.39
N ASP A 348 -41.38 0.00 70.02
CA ASP A 348 -41.74 -1.25 69.34
C ASP A 348 -41.25 -2.48 70.13
N PRO A 349 -41.98 -3.62 70.08
CA PRO A 349 -41.68 -4.82 70.87
C PRO A 349 -40.24 -5.35 70.69
N GLY A 350 -39.68 -5.13 69.50
CA GLY A 350 -38.35 -5.59 69.14
C GLY A 350 -37.26 -4.53 69.21
N GLU A 351 -37.61 -3.24 69.18
CA GLU A 351 -36.66 -2.16 69.05
C GLU A 351 -37.20 -0.88 69.70
N THR A 352 -36.85 -0.68 70.98
CA THR A 352 -37.22 0.53 71.72
C THR A 352 -35.99 1.42 71.93
N GLY A 353 -36.16 2.72 71.72
CA GLY A 353 -35.09 3.68 71.94
C GLY A 353 -35.51 5.13 71.77
N LEU A 354 -34.62 6.02 72.16
CA LEU A 354 -34.76 7.46 72.03
C LEU A 354 -33.83 7.99 70.95
N VAL A 355 -34.30 8.97 70.20
CA VAL A 355 -33.49 9.71 69.23
C VAL A 355 -33.58 11.19 69.55
N LEU A 356 -32.45 11.78 69.93
CA LEU A 356 -32.32 13.23 70.00
C LEU A 356 -32.09 13.76 68.59
N VAL A 357 -33.03 14.53 68.09
CA VAL A 357 -32.92 15.27 66.83
C VAL A 357 -32.59 16.70 67.17
N ALA A 358 -31.52 17.24 66.55
CA ALA A 358 -31.18 18.66 66.64
C ALA A 358 -30.81 19.19 65.25
N GLY A 359 -31.33 20.36 64.88
CA GLY A 359 -31.20 20.90 63.52
C GLY A 359 -31.70 19.96 62.42
N GLY A 360 -32.72 19.15 62.72
CA GLY A 360 -33.37 18.20 61.80
C GLY A 360 -32.59 16.90 61.56
N SER A 361 -31.46 16.68 62.25
CA SER A 361 -30.65 15.48 62.11
C SER A 361 -30.51 14.73 63.45
N PRO A 362 -30.52 13.38 63.44
CA PRO A 362 -30.22 12.61 64.65
C PRO A 362 -28.80 12.90 65.17
N LYS A 363 -28.69 13.22 66.46
CA LYS A 363 -27.42 13.47 67.16
C LYS A 363 -27.08 12.41 68.18
N VAL A 364 -28.09 11.93 68.91
CA VAL A 364 -27.93 10.88 69.92
C VAL A 364 -29.00 9.83 69.69
N VAL A 365 -28.59 8.56 69.73
CA VAL A 365 -29.51 7.42 69.77
C VAL A 365 -29.23 6.67 71.06
N HIS A 366 -30.26 6.46 71.87
CA HIS A 366 -30.18 5.75 73.14
C HIS A 366 -31.10 4.55 73.10
N GLN A 367 -30.54 3.35 73.09
CA GLN A 367 -31.30 2.11 73.09
C GLN A 367 -31.85 1.83 74.49
N LEU A 368 -33.10 1.37 74.55
CA LEU A 368 -33.73 0.90 75.77
C LEU A 368 -34.12 -0.57 75.62
N ASP A 369 -33.73 -1.38 76.60
CA ASP A 369 -34.21 -2.75 76.69
C ASP A 369 -35.45 -2.78 77.59
N LEU A 370 -36.63 -2.81 76.96
CA LEU A 370 -37.90 -2.97 77.66
C LEU A 370 -38.37 -4.43 77.69
N LYS A 371 -37.63 -5.39 77.09
CA LYS A 371 -38.04 -6.81 77.01
C LYS A 371 -38.16 -7.49 78.38
N GLN A 372 -37.55 -6.89 79.41
CA GLN A 372 -37.58 -7.39 80.79
C GLN A 372 -38.72 -6.80 81.65
N LEU A 373 -39.51 -5.87 81.10
CA LEU A 373 -40.60 -5.23 81.80
C LEU A 373 -41.91 -5.86 81.34
N ASP A 374 -42.75 -6.29 82.28
CA ASP A 374 -44.12 -6.72 81.98
C ASP A 374 -44.86 -5.66 81.14
N ASP A 375 -45.89 -6.06 80.39
CA ASP A 375 -46.74 -5.21 79.53
C ASP A 375 -47.54 -4.12 80.30
N GLU A 376 -47.13 -3.77 81.52
CA GLU A 376 -47.75 -2.77 82.36
C GLU A 376 -47.21 -1.36 82.02
N PRO A 377 -48.02 -0.47 81.43
CA PRO A 377 -47.56 0.84 80.94
C PRO A 377 -46.98 1.76 82.02
N SER A 378 -47.35 1.54 83.28
CA SER A 378 -46.89 2.31 84.44
C SER A 378 -45.38 2.16 84.67
N LYS A 379 -44.84 0.94 84.52
CA LYS A 379 -43.40 0.65 84.71
C LYS A 379 -42.55 1.28 83.61
N TRP A 380 -43.10 1.44 82.41
CA TRP A 380 -42.40 2.05 81.29
C TRP A 380 -42.20 3.55 81.50
N VAL A 381 -43.16 4.23 82.12
CA VAL A 381 -43.11 5.69 82.32
C VAL A 381 -41.88 6.10 83.14
N ASP A 382 -41.53 5.36 84.19
CA ASP A 382 -40.36 5.69 85.02
C ASP A 382 -39.03 5.49 84.27
N VAL A 383 -38.94 4.41 83.49
CA VAL A 383 -37.75 4.09 82.68
C VAL A 383 -37.58 5.11 81.56
N LEU A 384 -38.66 5.39 80.82
CA LEU A 384 -38.70 6.41 79.78
C LEU A 384 -38.42 7.79 80.36
N GLY A 385 -38.97 8.11 81.53
CA GLY A 385 -38.74 9.37 82.24
C GLY A 385 -37.26 9.66 82.46
N ARG A 386 -36.54 8.68 83.04
CA ARG A 386 -35.09 8.79 83.27
C ARG A 386 -34.30 8.87 81.96
N ALA A 387 -34.68 8.06 80.97
CA ALA A 387 -33.99 8.03 79.69
C ALA A 387 -34.14 9.35 78.91
N VAL A 388 -35.34 9.94 78.92
CA VAL A 388 -35.60 11.24 78.27
C VAL A 388 -34.79 12.34 78.95
N GLU A 389 -34.76 12.40 80.29
CA GLU A 389 -33.95 13.42 80.98
C GLU A 389 -32.46 13.25 80.73
N GLN A 390 -31.98 12.00 80.69
CA GLN A 390 -30.58 11.72 80.31
C GLN A 390 -30.29 12.21 78.88
N VAL A 391 -31.18 11.93 77.93
CA VAL A 391 -31.02 12.34 76.52
C VAL A 391 -31.11 13.86 76.36
N ALA A 392 -32.02 14.50 77.10
CA ALA A 392 -32.15 15.96 77.14
C ALA A 392 -30.88 16.64 77.67
N GLY A 393 -30.18 16.02 78.63
CA GLY A 393 -28.88 16.50 79.11
C GLY A 393 -27.82 16.61 78.01
N TYR A 394 -27.80 15.69 77.03
CA TYR A 394 -26.87 15.78 75.89
C TYR A 394 -27.17 16.98 74.98
N TYR A 395 -28.44 17.40 74.85
CA TYR A 395 -28.79 18.57 74.04
C TYR A 395 -28.17 19.85 74.59
N GLN A 396 -28.22 20.05 75.91
CA GLN A 396 -27.61 21.20 76.58
C GLN A 396 -26.09 21.26 76.38
N SER A 397 -25.44 20.10 76.20
CA SER A 397 -24.00 20.04 75.88
C SER A 397 -23.68 20.35 74.42
N LEU A 398 -24.65 20.15 73.51
CA LEU A 398 -24.49 20.35 72.07
C LEU A 398 -24.71 21.81 71.67
N ASP A 399 -25.62 22.51 72.33
CA ASP A 399 -25.93 23.90 72.06
C ASP A 399 -25.99 24.70 73.36
N SER A 400 -24.92 25.47 73.63
CA SER A 400 -24.81 26.31 74.83
C SER A 400 -25.64 27.59 74.74
N GLU A 401 -26.17 27.95 73.56
CA GLU A 401 -27.03 29.13 73.33
C GLU A 401 -28.51 28.77 73.11
N ALA A 402 -28.84 27.47 73.08
CA ALA A 402 -30.24 27.04 72.98
C ALA A 402 -31.04 27.59 74.18
N ASP A 403 -32.12 28.31 73.86
CA ASP A 403 -33.06 28.85 74.85
C ASP A 403 -33.48 27.75 75.84
N SER A 404 -33.68 28.13 77.11
CA SER A 404 -34.09 27.23 78.21
C SER A 404 -35.46 26.55 78.03
N GLU A 405 -36.03 26.55 76.82
CA GLU A 405 -37.26 25.83 76.50
C GLU A 405 -36.99 24.32 76.46
N ALA A 406 -37.81 23.57 77.21
CA ALA A 406 -37.67 22.13 77.29
C ALA A 406 -38.04 21.48 75.95
N LEU A 407 -37.10 20.73 75.36
CA LEU A 407 -37.33 19.99 74.11
C LEU A 407 -38.64 19.17 74.16
N PRO A 408 -39.48 19.27 73.12
CA PRO A 408 -40.68 18.45 73.03
C PRO A 408 -40.34 16.98 72.82
N VAL A 409 -41.28 16.13 73.24
CA VAL A 409 -41.20 14.67 73.08
C VAL A 409 -42.26 14.20 72.11
N VAL A 410 -41.91 13.33 71.17
CA VAL A 410 -42.87 12.68 70.25
C VAL A 410 -42.77 11.18 70.39
N LEU A 411 -43.93 10.52 70.54
CA LEU A 411 -44.02 9.07 70.65
C LEU A 411 -44.32 8.45 69.28
N THR A 412 -43.63 7.36 68.95
CA THR A 412 -43.82 6.57 67.71
C THR A 412 -43.74 5.07 68.01
N GLY A 413 -44.14 4.22 67.06
CA GLY A 413 -44.15 2.77 67.22
C GLY A 413 -45.48 2.25 67.77
N GLN A 414 -45.66 0.93 67.74
CA GLN A 414 -46.93 0.26 68.04
C GLN A 414 -47.47 0.62 69.44
N PHE A 415 -46.59 0.69 70.43
CA PHE A 415 -46.98 0.93 71.82
C PHE A 415 -47.28 2.40 72.14
N SER A 416 -47.05 3.32 71.20
CA SER A 416 -47.42 4.74 71.35
C SER A 416 -48.94 4.98 71.29
N ASN A 417 -49.72 4.02 70.75
CA ASN A 417 -51.18 4.14 70.60
C ASN A 417 -51.96 3.99 71.93
N ASN A 418 -51.30 3.86 73.06
CA ASN A 418 -51.95 3.86 74.37
C ASN A 418 -52.42 5.28 74.74
N ALA A 419 -53.74 5.50 74.79
CA ALA A 419 -54.34 6.81 75.05
C ALA A 419 -53.89 7.48 76.37
N SER A 420 -53.49 6.69 77.37
CA SER A 420 -53.07 7.20 78.68
C SER A 420 -51.58 7.56 78.75
N LEU A 421 -50.75 7.03 77.85
CA LEU A 421 -49.30 7.14 77.91
C LEU A 421 -48.80 8.57 77.66
N PRO A 422 -49.24 9.32 76.61
CA PRO A 422 -48.77 10.69 76.38
C PRO A 422 -49.07 11.63 77.56
N ALA A 423 -50.29 11.53 78.12
CA ALA A 423 -50.73 12.38 79.22
C ALA A 423 -49.97 12.09 80.52
N THR A 424 -49.66 10.81 80.79
CA THR A 424 -48.90 10.40 81.97
C THR A 424 -47.43 10.81 81.84
N LEU A 425 -46.84 10.58 80.66
CA LEU A 425 -45.45 10.91 80.40
C LEU A 425 -45.20 12.42 80.41
N SER A 426 -46.11 13.23 79.86
CA SER A 426 -46.00 14.69 79.91
C SER A 426 -46.00 15.24 81.35
N LYS A 427 -46.80 14.65 82.24
CA LYS A 427 -46.81 15.00 83.67
C LYS A 427 -45.51 14.63 84.38
N VAL A 428 -44.96 13.44 84.09
CA VAL A 428 -43.74 12.94 84.74
C VAL A 428 -42.51 13.71 84.26
N LEU A 429 -42.44 14.01 82.96
CA LEU A 429 -41.30 14.73 82.38
C LEU A 429 -41.32 16.23 82.66
N ASN A 430 -42.48 16.81 82.97
CA ASN A 430 -42.67 18.27 82.96
C ASN A 430 -42.27 18.88 81.60
N ARG A 431 -42.58 18.17 80.51
CA ARG A 431 -42.27 18.54 79.11
C ARG A 431 -43.48 18.31 78.20
N PRO A 432 -43.62 19.09 77.11
CA PRO A 432 -44.70 18.87 76.15
C PRO A 432 -44.47 17.56 75.38
N VAL A 433 -45.44 16.64 75.48
CA VAL A 433 -45.52 15.47 74.59
C VAL A 433 -46.44 15.84 73.43
N LEU A 434 -45.86 16.03 72.25
CA LEU A 434 -46.59 16.42 71.05
C LEU A 434 -47.19 15.19 70.36
N PRO A 435 -48.40 15.31 69.79
CA PRO A 435 -48.94 14.26 68.94
C PRO A 435 -48.06 14.10 67.69
N PHE A 436 -47.90 12.86 67.23
CA PHE A 436 -47.21 12.60 65.98
C PHE A 436 -48.03 13.16 64.81
N ALA A 437 -47.47 14.14 64.11
CA ALA A 437 -48.02 14.69 62.88
C ALA A 437 -47.06 14.37 61.72
N PRO A 438 -47.42 13.47 60.80
CA PRO A 438 -46.54 13.13 59.70
C PRO A 438 -46.34 14.32 58.75
N SER A 439 -45.13 14.48 58.21
CA SER A 439 -44.80 15.53 57.23
C SER A 439 -45.46 15.34 55.84
N MET A 440 -46.41 14.42 55.72
CA MET A 440 -47.11 14.10 54.48
C MET A 440 -48.56 13.70 54.74
N GLU A 441 -49.41 13.90 53.73
CA GLU A 441 -50.82 13.52 53.78
C GLU A 441 -50.96 11.99 53.84
N CYS A 442 -51.66 11.51 54.86
CA CYS A 442 -51.95 10.10 55.07
C CYS A 442 -53.47 9.87 55.02
N PRO A 443 -53.94 8.69 54.55
CA PRO A 443 -55.34 8.29 54.67
C PRO A 443 -55.82 8.32 56.13
N PRO A 444 -57.11 8.61 56.40
CA PRO A 444 -57.63 8.71 57.76
C PRO A 444 -57.53 7.38 58.55
N ASP A 445 -57.60 6.24 57.87
CA ASP A 445 -57.51 4.91 58.48
C ASP A 445 -56.06 4.42 58.65
N PHE A 446 -55.07 5.19 58.18
CA PHE A 446 -53.67 4.80 58.23
C PHE A 446 -53.07 5.08 59.62
N PRO A 447 -52.55 4.07 60.35
CA PRO A 447 -51.96 4.26 61.68
C PRO A 447 -50.57 4.90 61.59
N ALA A 448 -50.54 6.21 61.39
CA ALA A 448 -49.32 6.97 61.08
C ALA A 448 -48.23 6.87 62.17
N THR A 449 -48.61 6.79 63.44
CA THR A 449 -47.70 6.62 64.59
C THR A 449 -46.90 5.32 64.54
N GLU A 450 -47.54 4.23 64.14
CA GLU A 450 -46.94 2.89 64.05
C GLU A 450 -46.02 2.78 62.82
N TYR A 451 -46.41 3.37 61.70
CA TYR A 451 -45.65 3.34 60.45
C TYR A 451 -44.76 4.57 60.25
N ALA A 452 -44.43 5.30 61.32
CA ALA A 452 -43.60 6.51 61.26
C ALA A 452 -42.23 6.26 60.59
N SER A 453 -41.61 5.11 60.85
CA SER A 453 -40.36 4.70 60.17
C SER A 453 -40.56 4.62 58.64
N ASN A 454 -41.62 3.92 58.19
CA ASN A 454 -41.93 3.77 56.77
C ASN A 454 -42.21 5.10 56.07
N LEU A 455 -42.96 6.00 56.71
CA LEU A 455 -43.17 7.37 56.20
C LEU A 455 -41.84 8.11 56.05
N GLY A 456 -40.99 8.03 57.07
CA GLY A 456 -39.65 8.62 57.07
C GLY A 456 -38.74 8.06 55.98
N LEU A 457 -38.77 6.75 55.76
CA LEU A 457 -38.00 6.08 54.71
C LEU A 457 -38.40 6.55 53.31
N TYR A 458 -39.70 6.72 53.09
CA TYR A 458 -40.21 7.26 51.84
C TYR A 458 -39.70 8.70 51.64
N LEU A 459 -39.81 9.57 52.64
CA LEU A 459 -39.30 10.94 52.58
C LEU A 459 -37.78 10.99 52.33
N ALA A 460 -37.01 10.10 52.95
CA ALA A 460 -35.57 9.99 52.76
C ALA A 460 -35.18 9.62 51.32
N ASP A 461 -35.93 8.73 50.67
CA ASP A 461 -35.69 8.34 49.28
C ASP A 461 -36.07 9.44 48.29
N GLN A 462 -37.13 10.20 48.59
CA GLN A 462 -37.56 11.33 47.76
C GLN A 462 -36.58 12.51 47.84
N ALA A 463 -36.02 12.78 49.03
CA ALA A 463 -35.02 13.83 49.23
C ALA A 463 -33.73 13.61 48.39
N LYS A 464 -33.41 12.35 48.04
CA LYS A 464 -32.29 12.00 47.16
C LYS A 464 -32.44 12.55 45.73
N GLY A 465 -33.67 12.79 45.26
CA GLY A 465 -33.96 13.28 43.91
C GLY A 465 -33.88 14.81 43.76
N ALA A 466 -34.01 15.56 44.85
CA ALA A 466 -34.08 17.03 44.83
C ALA A 466 -32.70 17.71 44.79
N SER A 467 -31.62 17.00 45.14
CA SER A 467 -30.26 17.57 45.25
C SER A 467 -29.52 17.77 43.92
N SER A 468 -30.19 17.64 42.76
CA SER A 468 -29.61 17.96 41.44
C SER A 468 -29.78 19.45 41.04
N GLY A 469 -30.47 20.26 41.86
CA GLY A 469 -30.59 21.70 41.65
C GLY A 469 -29.43 22.47 42.29
N LYS A 470 -28.81 23.39 41.54
CA LYS A 470 -27.80 24.33 42.05
C LYS A 470 -28.41 25.25 43.12
N GLY A 471 -28.34 24.86 44.38
CA GLY A 471 -28.60 25.69 45.55
C GLY A 471 -27.87 25.07 46.73
N GLU A 472 -27.29 25.90 47.61
CA GLU A 472 -26.77 25.46 48.90
C GLU A 472 -27.94 24.91 49.72
N VAL A 473 -28.14 23.60 49.68
CA VAL A 473 -29.12 22.92 50.53
C VAL A 473 -28.43 22.61 51.86
N PRO A 474 -28.94 23.08 53.00
CA PRO A 474 -28.38 22.72 54.31
C PRO A 474 -28.39 21.19 54.47
N MET A 475 -27.39 20.66 55.20
CA MET A 475 -27.16 19.24 55.43
C MET A 475 -28.45 18.41 55.53
N GLY A 476 -28.85 17.79 54.41
CA GLY A 476 -30.01 16.91 54.41
C GLY A 476 -29.76 15.71 55.34
N PRO A 477 -30.74 15.27 56.14
CA PRO A 477 -30.50 14.37 57.27
C PRO A 477 -30.23 12.90 56.89
N CYS A 478 -30.51 12.52 55.63
CA CYS A 478 -30.45 11.13 55.20
C CYS A 478 -29.34 10.85 54.18
N LEU A 479 -28.50 9.89 54.53
CA LEU A 479 -27.49 9.30 53.67
C LEU A 479 -27.93 7.89 53.29
N ASN A 480 -27.80 7.52 52.02
CA ASN A 480 -28.08 6.14 51.60
C ASN A 480 -26.94 5.24 52.07
N LEU A 481 -27.27 4.29 52.95
CA LEU A 481 -26.37 3.37 53.60
C LEU A 481 -26.30 2.01 52.89
N LEU A 482 -27.00 1.84 51.77
CA LEU A 482 -26.93 0.61 50.98
C LEU A 482 -25.60 0.54 50.21
N PRO A 483 -24.72 -0.43 50.51
CA PRO A 483 -23.40 -0.52 49.89
C PRO A 483 -23.50 -1.02 48.44
N GLU A 484 -22.52 -0.63 47.62
CA GLU A 484 -22.50 -0.95 46.19
C GLU A 484 -22.57 -2.45 45.87
N ARG A 485 -22.06 -3.30 46.76
CA ARG A 485 -22.11 -4.77 46.60
C ARG A 485 -23.54 -5.33 46.52
N HIS A 486 -24.51 -4.61 47.07
CA HIS A 486 -25.92 -5.03 47.10
C HIS A 486 -26.77 -4.34 46.05
N LEU A 487 -26.25 -3.29 45.39
CA LEU A 487 -26.91 -2.72 44.24
C LEU A 487 -26.94 -3.74 43.11
N PRO A 488 -28.04 -3.80 42.33
CA PRO A 488 -28.09 -4.67 41.16
C PRO A 488 -26.96 -4.24 40.22
N GLN A 489 -25.92 -5.06 40.12
CA GLN A 489 -24.87 -4.88 39.14
C GLN A 489 -25.57 -4.87 37.78
N SER A 490 -25.42 -3.78 37.04
CA SER A 490 -25.89 -3.73 35.66
C SER A 490 -25.28 -4.93 34.95
N LEU A 491 -26.12 -5.88 34.51
CA LEU A 491 -25.74 -7.17 33.92
C LEU A 491 -24.93 -7.07 32.61
N LEU A 492 -24.45 -5.87 32.28
CA LEU A 492 -23.43 -5.61 31.30
C LEU A 492 -22.43 -4.66 31.96
N PRO A 493 -21.25 -5.14 32.39
CA PRO A 493 -20.17 -4.22 32.68
C PRO A 493 -19.83 -3.62 31.32
N ILE A 494 -20.24 -2.36 31.08
CA ILE A 494 -19.97 -1.66 29.82
C ILE A 494 -18.47 -1.78 29.49
N LYS A 495 -17.61 -1.74 30.51
CA LYS A 495 -16.17 -1.99 30.39
C LYS A 495 -15.82 -3.41 29.93
N ALA A 496 -16.48 -4.45 30.45
CA ALA A 496 -16.27 -5.84 30.03
C ALA A 496 -16.81 -6.12 28.61
N PHE A 497 -17.90 -5.47 28.22
CA PHE A 497 -18.41 -5.52 26.85
C PHE A 497 -17.44 -4.83 25.88
N PHE A 498 -16.90 -3.66 26.23
CA PHE A 498 -15.88 -2.99 25.43
C PHE A 498 -14.56 -3.77 25.39
N THR A 499 -14.09 -4.34 26.50
CA THR A 499 -12.90 -5.21 26.47
C THR A 499 -13.15 -6.50 25.73
N PHE A 500 -14.34 -7.10 25.82
CA PHE A 500 -14.71 -8.28 25.03
C PHE A 500 -14.82 -7.94 23.53
N VAL A 501 -15.38 -6.79 23.15
CA VAL A 501 -15.42 -6.33 21.75
C VAL A 501 -14.01 -6.02 21.23
N VAL A 502 -13.14 -5.41 22.03
CA VAL A 502 -11.74 -5.17 21.68
C VAL A 502 -10.97 -6.48 21.59
N LEU A 503 -11.18 -7.41 22.52
CA LEU A 503 -10.55 -8.73 22.54
C LEU A 503 -11.03 -9.56 21.34
N VAL A 504 -12.33 -9.53 21.01
CA VAL A 504 -12.90 -10.17 19.82
C VAL A 504 -12.39 -9.50 18.54
N LEU A 505 -12.20 -8.17 18.50
CA LEU A 505 -11.52 -7.49 17.39
C LEU A 505 -10.04 -7.88 17.27
N LEU A 506 -9.38 -8.22 18.38
CA LEU A 506 -8.00 -8.71 18.44
C LEU A 506 -7.88 -10.22 18.15
N THR A 507 -8.93 -11.00 18.42
CA THR A 507 -8.99 -12.46 18.23
C THR A 507 -9.83 -12.89 17.03
N ILE A 508 -10.39 -11.97 16.23
CA ILE A 508 -10.76 -12.27 14.84
C ILE A 508 -9.49 -12.85 14.24
N PRO A 509 -9.50 -14.16 13.93
CA PRO A 509 -8.27 -14.79 13.53
C PRO A 509 -7.95 -14.21 12.16
N VAL A 510 -6.80 -13.56 12.07
CA VAL A 510 -6.07 -13.45 10.82
C VAL A 510 -5.77 -14.90 10.41
N PHE A 511 -6.73 -15.57 9.78
CA PHE A 511 -6.58 -16.93 9.28
C PHE A 511 -7.09 -17.02 7.84
N PRO A 512 -6.29 -17.55 6.89
CA PRO A 512 -4.87 -17.86 6.96
C PRO A 512 -4.08 -16.94 6.01
N ALA A 513 -3.42 -15.93 6.57
CA ALA A 513 -2.24 -15.38 5.91
C ALA A 513 -1.10 -16.42 5.89
N ALA A 514 -1.11 -17.45 6.74
CA ALA A 514 -0.10 -18.51 6.72
C ALA A 514 -0.12 -19.35 5.43
N GLY A 515 -1.29 -19.74 4.93
CA GLY A 515 -1.40 -20.49 3.67
C GLY A 515 -1.14 -19.65 2.41
N GLN A 516 -1.44 -18.35 2.46
CA GLN A 516 -1.05 -17.41 1.40
C GLN A 516 0.43 -17.03 1.48
N VAL A 517 1.05 -17.05 2.65
CA VAL A 517 2.49 -16.80 2.82
C VAL A 517 3.29 -18.01 2.36
N GLU A 518 2.88 -19.25 2.61
CA GLU A 518 3.55 -20.43 2.03
C GLU A 518 3.40 -20.49 0.50
N ALA A 519 2.22 -20.18 -0.04
CA ALA A 519 2.03 -20.07 -1.49
C ALA A 519 2.82 -18.90 -2.08
N ALA A 520 2.85 -17.73 -1.43
CA ALA A 520 3.62 -16.58 -1.89
C ALA A 520 5.14 -16.75 -1.70
N VAL A 521 5.58 -17.55 -0.73
CA VAL A 521 7.00 -17.92 -0.55
C VAL A 521 7.42 -18.91 -1.62
N GLN A 522 6.57 -19.87 -2.00
CA GLN A 522 6.82 -20.75 -3.15
C GLN A 522 6.81 -19.97 -4.47
N ASP A 523 5.84 -19.09 -4.69
CA ASP A 523 5.80 -18.22 -5.86
C ASP A 523 7.00 -17.26 -5.89
N ALA A 524 7.46 -16.76 -4.73
CA ALA A 524 8.63 -15.90 -4.63
C ALA A 524 9.95 -16.67 -4.83
N GLU A 525 10.06 -17.92 -4.38
CA GLU A 525 11.21 -18.78 -4.71
C GLU A 525 11.21 -19.15 -6.21
N GLN A 526 10.04 -19.38 -6.79
CA GLN A 526 9.90 -19.68 -8.22
C GLN A 526 10.26 -18.45 -9.07
N LEU A 527 9.75 -17.26 -8.71
CA LEU A 527 10.17 -15.99 -9.32
C LEU A 527 11.66 -15.70 -9.07
N ALA A 528 12.19 -15.95 -7.86
CA ALA A 528 13.61 -15.72 -7.58
C ALA A 528 14.51 -16.67 -8.40
N SER A 529 14.06 -17.90 -8.64
CA SER A 529 14.76 -18.85 -9.51
C SER A 529 14.72 -18.42 -10.99
N GLU A 530 13.56 -17.95 -11.48
CA GLU A 530 13.43 -17.40 -12.84
C GLU A 530 14.23 -16.11 -13.01
N LEU A 531 14.23 -15.23 -12.01
CA LEU A 531 14.98 -13.98 -12.02
C LEU A 531 16.49 -14.24 -11.94
N ALA A 532 16.92 -15.27 -11.21
CA ALA A 532 18.32 -15.72 -11.22
C ALA A 532 18.74 -16.33 -12.56
N VAL A 533 17.84 -17.00 -13.29
CA VAL A 533 18.09 -17.50 -14.65
C VAL A 533 18.16 -16.34 -15.64
N MET A 534 17.21 -15.41 -15.59
CA MET A 534 17.21 -14.20 -16.42
C MET A 534 18.41 -13.29 -16.14
N GLU A 535 18.83 -13.14 -14.88
CA GLU A 535 19.99 -12.33 -14.52
C GLU A 535 21.29 -12.98 -15.05
N ARG A 536 21.38 -14.31 -15.01
CA ARG A 536 22.48 -15.05 -15.65
C ARG A 536 22.48 -14.87 -17.17
N GLU A 537 21.30 -14.87 -17.80
CA GLU A 537 21.14 -14.65 -19.24
C GLU A 537 21.50 -13.21 -19.64
N VAL A 538 21.11 -12.22 -18.84
CA VAL A 538 21.50 -10.81 -19.01
C VAL A 538 23.02 -10.64 -18.79
N ILE A 539 23.62 -11.32 -17.82
CA ILE A 539 25.07 -11.30 -17.62
C ILE A 539 25.78 -11.96 -18.80
N GLN A 540 25.25 -13.06 -19.36
CA GLN A 540 25.78 -13.68 -20.57
C GLN A 540 25.68 -12.75 -21.78
N HIS A 541 24.52 -12.12 -22.01
CA HIS A 541 24.35 -11.14 -23.08
C HIS A 541 25.22 -9.90 -22.90
N ARG A 542 25.41 -9.41 -21.67
CA ARG A 542 26.36 -8.31 -21.39
C ARG A 542 27.81 -8.73 -21.63
N LYS A 543 28.19 -9.97 -21.29
CA LYS A 543 29.51 -10.52 -21.61
C LYS A 543 29.71 -10.66 -23.12
N ALA A 544 28.71 -11.18 -23.85
CA ALA A 544 28.73 -11.28 -25.31
C ALA A 544 28.83 -9.89 -25.97
N GLY A 545 28.03 -8.91 -25.52
CA GLY A 545 28.11 -7.53 -26.00
C GLY A 545 29.43 -6.84 -25.66
N SER A 546 30.06 -7.17 -24.53
CA SER A 546 31.41 -6.67 -24.20
C SER A 546 32.50 -7.29 -25.09
N LEU A 547 32.33 -8.55 -25.49
CA LEU A 547 33.22 -9.22 -26.43
C LEU A 547 33.07 -8.62 -27.83
N GLU A 548 31.83 -8.36 -28.25
CA GLU A 548 31.50 -7.73 -29.53
C GLU A 548 32.02 -6.28 -29.60
N ARG A 549 31.93 -5.52 -28.50
CA ARG A 549 32.58 -4.20 -28.41
C ARG A 549 34.10 -4.31 -28.54
N ARG A 550 34.74 -5.27 -27.86
CA ARG A 550 36.19 -5.49 -27.99
C ARG A 550 36.60 -5.93 -29.39
N THR A 551 35.78 -6.71 -30.09
CA THR A 551 36.03 -7.06 -31.49
C THR A 551 35.85 -5.85 -32.40
N ASN A 552 34.82 -5.03 -32.19
CA ASN A 552 34.61 -3.80 -32.97
C ASN A 552 35.72 -2.77 -32.72
N GLU A 553 36.18 -2.60 -31.49
CA GLU A 553 37.33 -1.72 -31.18
C GLU A 553 38.64 -2.24 -31.81
N ARG A 554 38.80 -3.57 -31.93
CA ARG A 554 39.94 -4.17 -32.67
C ARG A 554 39.81 -3.95 -34.17
N VAL A 555 38.61 -4.13 -34.73
CA VAL A 555 38.34 -3.87 -36.14
C VAL A 555 38.58 -2.39 -36.44
N GLU A 556 38.09 -1.48 -35.60
CA GLU A 556 38.26 -0.04 -35.77
C GLU A 556 39.74 0.37 -35.70
N ARG A 557 40.49 -0.17 -34.73
CA ARG A 557 41.95 0.03 -34.66
C ARG A 557 42.68 -0.51 -35.88
N ASN A 558 42.31 -1.71 -36.36
CA ASN A 558 42.90 -2.28 -37.56
C ASN A 558 42.54 -1.47 -38.81
N THR A 559 41.32 -0.92 -38.90
CA THR A 559 40.92 -0.02 -39.99
C THR A 559 41.69 1.30 -39.95
N LYS A 560 41.93 1.86 -38.75
CA LYS A 560 42.75 3.06 -38.60
C LYS A 560 44.22 2.79 -38.96
N GLN A 561 44.77 1.65 -38.56
CA GLN A 561 46.13 1.25 -38.94
C GLN A 561 46.27 1.01 -40.45
N THR A 562 45.28 0.39 -41.10
CA THR A 562 45.31 0.20 -42.56
C THR A 562 45.14 1.51 -43.31
N ALA A 563 44.33 2.45 -42.80
CA ALA A 563 44.24 3.80 -43.35
C ALA A 563 45.56 4.59 -43.19
N ASP A 564 46.22 4.51 -42.03
CA ASP A 564 47.54 5.13 -41.80
C ASP A 564 48.62 4.51 -42.70
N LEU A 565 48.61 3.19 -42.86
CA LEU A 565 49.51 2.48 -43.77
C LEU A 565 49.29 2.90 -45.23
N ASN A 566 48.04 3.05 -45.67
CA ASN A 566 47.75 3.52 -47.03
C ASN A 566 48.20 4.97 -47.24
N LEU A 567 47.98 5.86 -46.26
CA LEU A 567 48.51 7.23 -46.31
C LEU A 567 50.03 7.26 -46.38
N ARG A 568 50.72 6.39 -45.64
CA ARG A 568 52.19 6.26 -45.73
C ARG A 568 52.63 5.69 -47.08
N LEU A 569 51.89 4.76 -47.67
CA LEU A 569 52.17 4.24 -49.00
C LEU A 569 52.01 5.33 -50.07
N ASP A 570 50.98 6.17 -49.98
CA ASP A 570 50.79 7.30 -50.89
C ASP A 570 51.89 8.35 -50.73
N GLN A 571 52.29 8.65 -49.48
CA GLN A 571 53.42 9.54 -49.19
C GLN A 571 54.73 8.99 -49.76
N LEU A 572 55.01 7.70 -49.56
CA LEU A 572 56.19 7.04 -50.12
C LEU A 572 56.16 7.00 -51.65
N ALA A 573 55.00 6.78 -52.27
CA ALA A 573 54.87 6.83 -53.72
C ALA A 573 55.16 8.24 -54.26
N SER A 574 54.66 9.28 -53.59
CA SER A 574 54.95 10.68 -53.95
C SER A 574 56.42 11.07 -53.71
N GLU A 575 57.03 10.62 -52.61
CA GLU A 575 58.47 10.78 -52.36
C GLU A 575 59.31 10.08 -53.42
N MET A 576 58.91 8.87 -53.83
CA MET A 576 59.58 8.11 -54.89
C MET A 576 59.46 8.80 -56.24
N GLU A 577 58.28 9.36 -56.58
CA GLU A 577 58.06 10.09 -57.84
C GLU A 577 58.86 11.42 -57.89
N MET A 578 58.95 12.15 -56.76
CA MET A 578 59.84 13.31 -56.65
C MET A 578 61.31 12.94 -56.76
N THR A 579 61.71 11.80 -56.17
CA THR A 579 63.10 11.33 -56.22
C THR A 579 63.48 10.89 -57.63
N ILE A 580 62.59 10.17 -58.33
CA ILE A 580 62.77 9.79 -59.73
C ILE A 580 62.85 11.04 -60.61
N SER A 581 61.96 12.02 -60.42
CA SER A 581 61.98 13.27 -61.20
C SER A 581 63.27 14.07 -61.00
N ARG A 582 63.79 14.13 -59.77
CA ARG A 582 65.09 14.76 -59.48
C ARG A 582 66.25 14.00 -60.10
N LEU A 583 66.23 12.67 -60.04
CA LEU A 583 67.26 11.83 -60.66
C LEU A 583 67.28 12.05 -62.17
N VAL A 584 66.12 11.99 -62.84
CA VAL A 584 65.99 12.24 -64.28
C VAL A 584 66.52 13.64 -64.64
N ALA A 585 66.07 14.69 -63.95
CA ALA A 585 66.51 16.05 -64.22
C ALA A 585 68.03 16.23 -64.08
N ILE A 586 68.64 15.61 -63.06
CA ILE A 586 70.09 15.75 -62.82
C ILE A 586 70.89 14.92 -63.83
N THR A 587 70.43 13.71 -64.15
CA THR A 587 71.04 12.89 -65.20
C THR A 587 70.94 13.53 -66.57
N ASP A 588 69.89 14.31 -66.83
CA ASP A 588 69.69 15.08 -68.07
C ASP A 588 70.55 16.35 -68.11
N THR A 589 70.73 17.05 -66.98
CA THR A 589 71.66 18.20 -66.92
C THR A 589 73.13 17.81 -67.08
N ALA A 590 73.48 16.57 -66.78
CA ALA A 590 74.84 16.05 -66.92
C ALA A 590 75.16 15.59 -68.36
N LEU A 591 74.18 15.56 -69.28
CA LEU A 591 74.37 15.10 -70.67
C LEU A 591 75.30 16.04 -71.46
N PRO A 592 76.39 15.51 -72.06
CA PRO A 592 77.11 16.19 -73.14
C PRO A 592 76.22 16.32 -74.39
N ARG A 593 76.51 17.28 -75.28
CA ARG A 593 75.70 17.56 -76.49
C ARG A 593 75.55 16.38 -77.45
N ASP A 594 76.46 15.42 -77.38
CA ASP A 594 76.62 14.30 -78.32
C ASP A 594 76.23 12.95 -77.68
N VAL A 595 75.37 12.99 -76.65
CA VAL A 595 74.87 11.83 -75.89
C VAL A 595 73.36 11.91 -75.77
N GLN A 596 72.65 10.79 -75.93
CA GLN A 596 71.21 10.65 -75.75
C GLN A 596 70.92 9.53 -74.75
N LEU A 597 70.16 9.83 -73.69
CA LEU A 597 69.76 8.85 -72.68
C LEU A 597 68.49 8.11 -73.14
N GLU A 598 68.54 6.79 -73.23
CA GLU A 598 67.43 5.94 -73.68
C GLU A 598 66.65 5.32 -72.51
N SER A 599 67.34 4.90 -71.44
CA SER A 599 66.66 4.33 -70.27
C SER A 599 67.43 4.49 -68.96
N LEU A 600 66.67 4.49 -67.87
CA LEU A 600 67.11 4.51 -66.48
C LEU A 600 66.51 3.30 -65.78
N ALA A 601 67.35 2.43 -65.21
CA ALA A 601 66.90 1.25 -64.48
C ALA A 601 67.62 1.13 -63.14
N PRO A 602 66.91 0.87 -62.03
CA PRO A 602 67.56 0.57 -60.75
C PRO A 602 68.25 -0.80 -60.82
N GLU A 603 69.54 -0.84 -60.51
CA GLU A 603 70.36 -2.05 -60.39
C GLU A 603 70.75 -2.31 -58.93
N ALA A 604 71.20 -3.54 -58.62
CA ALA A 604 71.46 -3.98 -57.24
C ALA A 604 72.50 -3.13 -56.47
N LEU A 605 73.38 -2.41 -57.19
CA LEU A 605 74.47 -1.60 -56.63
C LEU A 605 74.34 -0.10 -56.93
N GLY A 606 73.33 0.34 -57.70
CA GLY A 606 73.20 1.73 -58.12
C GLY A 606 72.15 1.96 -59.20
N LEU A 607 72.24 3.10 -59.90
CA LEU A 607 71.38 3.44 -61.02
C LEU A 607 72.09 3.09 -62.33
N GLY A 608 71.49 2.21 -63.13
CA GLY A 608 71.93 1.89 -64.48
C GLY A 608 71.39 2.90 -65.48
N LEU A 609 72.27 3.55 -66.23
CA LEU A 609 71.97 4.48 -67.31
C LEU A 609 72.37 3.86 -68.63
N SER A 610 71.47 3.84 -69.62
CA SER A 610 71.81 3.40 -70.98
C SER A 610 71.32 4.37 -72.04
N GLY A 611 72.08 4.47 -73.13
CA GLY A 611 71.85 5.46 -74.15
C GLY A 611 72.73 5.31 -75.39
N GLY A 612 72.57 6.24 -76.33
CA GLY A 612 73.40 6.40 -77.52
C GLY A 612 74.36 7.58 -77.38
N ALA A 613 75.53 7.51 -78.01
CA ALA A 613 76.49 8.61 -78.06
C ALA A 613 77.23 8.60 -79.41
N ASP A 614 77.74 9.75 -79.82
CA ASP A 614 78.45 9.86 -81.12
C ASP A 614 79.92 9.40 -81.01
N SER A 615 80.47 9.33 -79.79
CA SER A 615 81.84 8.83 -79.55
C SER A 615 82.05 8.24 -78.16
N TYR A 616 83.06 7.37 -78.01
CA TYR A 616 83.47 6.84 -76.71
C TYR A 616 83.95 7.95 -75.75
N ALA A 617 84.52 9.04 -76.27
CA ALA A 617 84.93 10.20 -75.49
C ALA A 617 83.72 10.91 -74.85
N ALA A 618 82.60 11.00 -75.57
CA ALA A 618 81.35 11.58 -75.06
C ALA A 618 80.76 10.74 -73.91
N VAL A 619 80.86 9.40 -73.97
CA VAL A 619 80.43 8.50 -72.88
C VAL A 619 81.29 8.65 -71.63
N LEU A 620 82.62 8.77 -71.79
CA LEU A 620 83.52 9.01 -70.65
C LEU A 620 83.26 10.38 -70.01
N GLN A 621 83.02 11.42 -70.83
CA GLN A 621 82.66 12.74 -70.32
C GLN A 621 81.34 12.71 -69.55
N TYR A 622 80.36 11.93 -70.02
CA TYR A 622 79.11 11.75 -69.30
C TYR A 622 79.31 11.06 -67.94
N ALA A 623 80.15 10.02 -67.88
CA ALA A 623 80.49 9.36 -66.60
C ALA A 623 81.20 10.32 -65.62
N VAL A 624 82.09 11.18 -66.10
CA VAL A 624 82.75 12.20 -65.27
C VAL A 624 81.75 13.24 -64.77
N ASN A 625 80.87 13.77 -65.64
CA ASN A 625 79.84 14.74 -65.25
C ASN A 625 78.87 14.15 -64.18
N LEU A 626 78.60 12.84 -64.25
CA LEU A 626 77.80 12.14 -63.24
C LEU A 626 78.55 11.97 -61.91
N GLN A 627 79.87 11.75 -61.94
CA GLN A 627 80.71 11.67 -60.73
C GLN A 627 80.92 13.02 -60.05
N ASP A 628 80.97 14.11 -60.83
CA ASP A 628 81.04 15.48 -60.31
C ASP A 628 79.71 15.95 -59.72
N SER A 629 78.62 15.22 -59.98
CA SER A 629 77.33 15.49 -59.36
C SER A 629 77.34 15.07 -57.88
N SER A 630 76.67 15.85 -57.03
CA SER A 630 76.62 15.60 -55.58
C SER A 630 75.80 14.37 -55.15
N LEU A 631 75.24 13.62 -56.11
CA LEU A 631 74.35 12.48 -55.85
C LEU A 631 75.04 11.13 -55.96
N PHE A 632 76.10 11.02 -56.78
CA PHE A 632 76.77 9.76 -57.04
C PHE A 632 78.21 9.81 -56.51
N SER A 633 78.60 8.81 -55.73
CA SER A 633 79.99 8.69 -55.24
C SER A 633 80.92 8.15 -56.32
N ASN A 634 80.38 7.43 -57.31
CA ASN A 634 81.15 6.82 -58.38
C ASN A 634 80.25 6.60 -59.61
N ALA A 635 80.81 6.75 -60.82
CA ALA A 635 80.12 6.47 -62.07
C ALA A 635 81.08 5.72 -63.01
N THR A 636 80.77 4.45 -63.30
CA THR A 636 81.65 3.56 -64.08
C THR A 636 80.94 3.14 -65.37
N VAL A 637 81.63 3.27 -66.51
CA VAL A 637 81.13 2.77 -67.81
C VAL A 637 81.23 1.24 -67.80
N GLN A 638 80.10 0.55 -67.89
CA GLN A 638 80.04 -0.91 -67.93
C GLN A 638 80.32 -1.46 -69.34
N HIS A 639 79.74 -0.84 -70.37
CA HIS A 639 79.92 -1.26 -71.76
C HIS A 639 79.70 -0.09 -72.73
N ALA A 640 80.38 -0.13 -73.87
CA ALA A 640 80.24 0.83 -74.96
C ALA A 640 80.51 0.11 -76.29
N LYS A 641 79.48 -0.05 -77.13
CA LYS A 641 79.56 -0.86 -78.36
C LYS A 641 78.95 -0.13 -79.55
N GLY A 642 79.70 -0.02 -80.65
CA GLY A 642 79.24 0.59 -81.90
C GLY A 642 78.35 -0.36 -82.72
N SER A 643 77.29 0.19 -83.33
CA SER A 643 76.48 -0.54 -84.30
C SER A 643 77.14 -0.47 -85.68
N SER A 644 77.65 -1.61 -86.17
CA SER A 644 78.26 -1.71 -87.51
C SER A 644 77.26 -2.31 -88.50
N GLN A 645 76.48 -1.46 -89.16
CA GLN A 645 75.88 -1.77 -90.46
C GLN A 645 75.78 -0.48 -91.30
N GLU A 646 76.19 -0.60 -92.55
CA GLU A 646 76.66 0.45 -93.46
C GLU A 646 75.63 1.56 -93.74
N GLY A 647 76.06 2.81 -93.59
CA GLY A 647 75.48 3.96 -94.30
C GLY A 647 74.30 4.67 -93.63
N ILE A 648 74.50 5.19 -92.42
CA ILE A 648 74.01 6.46 -91.81
C ILE A 648 74.60 6.47 -90.37
N GLU A 649 75.11 7.63 -89.92
CA GLU A 649 75.78 7.94 -88.64
C GLU A 649 75.70 6.86 -87.53
N GLY A 650 76.82 6.18 -87.29
CA GLY A 650 76.91 5.06 -86.34
C GLY A 650 76.89 5.52 -84.89
N GLY A 651 75.71 5.50 -84.26
CA GLY A 651 75.55 5.70 -82.83
C GLY A 651 76.19 4.56 -82.01
N LEU A 652 76.94 4.93 -80.98
CA LEU A 652 77.56 4.04 -79.98
C LEU A 652 76.60 3.85 -78.81
N LYS A 653 76.18 2.61 -78.53
CA LYS A 653 75.35 2.31 -77.35
C LYS A 653 76.22 2.10 -76.12
N PHE A 654 75.84 2.72 -75.00
CA PHE A 654 76.58 2.63 -73.74
C PHE A 654 75.69 2.23 -72.56
N GLY A 655 76.34 1.69 -71.53
CA GLY A 655 75.78 1.51 -70.19
C GLY A 655 76.73 2.06 -69.13
N ILE A 656 76.24 2.92 -68.25
CA ILE A 656 76.96 3.48 -67.10
C ILE A 656 76.24 3.05 -65.82
N LEU A 657 77.00 2.61 -64.82
CA LEU A 657 76.49 2.37 -63.47
C LEU A 657 76.93 3.50 -62.55
N ALA A 658 75.97 4.21 -61.98
CA ALA A 658 76.20 5.29 -61.03
C ALA A 658 75.79 4.86 -59.60
N GLU A 659 76.75 4.88 -58.68
CA GLU A 659 76.54 4.47 -57.28
C GLU A 659 76.17 5.67 -56.41
N PRO A 660 75.06 5.66 -55.66
CA PRO A 660 74.60 6.79 -54.87
C PRO A 660 75.39 6.97 -53.55
N VAL A 661 75.51 8.21 -53.08
CA VAL A 661 76.14 8.56 -51.80
C VAL A 661 75.31 8.02 -50.61
N LYS A 662 75.92 7.18 -49.74
CA LYS A 662 75.24 6.61 -48.54
C LYS A 662 74.93 7.68 -47.48
N SER A 663 73.66 7.87 -47.14
CA SER A 663 73.23 8.76 -46.03
C SER A 663 73.19 8.05 -44.65
N PRO A 664 73.54 8.74 -43.54
CA PRO A 664 73.55 8.18 -42.18
C PRO A 664 72.14 8.10 -41.57
N ARG A 665 71.73 6.90 -41.10
CA ARG A 665 70.44 6.64 -40.42
C ARG A 665 70.34 7.36 -39.06
N SER A 666 69.28 8.14 -38.86
CA SER A 666 68.90 8.68 -37.54
C SER A 666 67.92 7.75 -36.80
N LYS A 667 67.99 7.78 -35.47
CA LYS A 667 67.40 6.85 -34.50
C LYS A 667 65.92 7.13 -34.23
N SER A 668 65.10 6.08 -34.14
CA SER A 668 63.74 6.13 -33.58
C SER A 668 63.76 6.12 -32.04
N PRO A 669 62.92 6.89 -31.33
CA PRO A 669 62.73 6.74 -29.89
C PRO A 669 61.61 5.75 -29.57
N VAL A 670 61.91 4.80 -28.68
CA VAL A 670 60.99 3.83 -28.11
C VAL A 670 60.27 4.44 -26.90
N GLU A 671 58.96 4.20 -26.89
CA GLU A 671 57.91 4.63 -25.99
C GLU A 671 58.05 3.99 -24.59
N GLY A 672 57.96 4.82 -23.54
CA GLY A 672 57.94 4.38 -22.15
C GLY A 672 56.51 4.25 -21.62
N THR A 673 56.11 3.03 -21.24
CA THR A 673 54.90 2.78 -20.45
C THR A 673 55.27 2.21 -19.10
N LYS A 674 55.07 3.01 -18.04
CA LYS A 674 55.07 2.58 -16.64
C LYS A 674 53.73 1.93 -16.29
N THR A 675 53.77 0.73 -15.73
CA THR A 675 52.68 0.08 -14.99
C THR A 675 52.89 0.32 -13.49
N PRO A 676 51.87 0.67 -12.69
CA PRO A 676 51.89 0.39 -11.26
C PRO A 676 51.07 -0.85 -10.96
N ALA A 677 51.70 -1.77 -10.23
CA ALA A 677 51.03 -2.81 -9.48
C ALA A 677 50.26 -2.20 -8.31
N SER A 678 49.06 -2.73 -8.05
CA SER A 678 48.51 -2.79 -6.68
C SER A 678 47.64 -4.03 -6.56
N SER A 679 48.23 -5.04 -5.93
CA SER A 679 47.53 -6.07 -5.18
C SER A 679 47.82 -5.79 -3.70
N LYS A 680 46.82 -5.33 -2.96
CA LYS A 680 46.42 -5.79 -1.62
C LYS A 680 45.27 -4.92 -1.10
#